data_AF-A0A953DI21-F1
#
_entry.id   AF-A0A953DI21-F1
#
_cell.length_a   1.000
_cell.length_b   1.000
_cell.length_c   1.000
_cell.angle_alpha   90.00
_cell.angle_beta   90.00
_cell.angle_gamma   90.00
#
_symmetry.space_group_name_H-M   'P 1'
#
loop_
_entity.id
_entity.type
_entity.pdbx_description
1 polymer ?
#
loop_
_entity_poly.entity_id
_entity_poly.type
_entity_poly.pdbx_seq_one_letter_code
_entity_poly.pdbx_strand_id
1 'polypeptide(L)'
;MLLTGAHVTALRELARSEEAGQAAYELAEDDRRALTYRALELQGLATLELPRSYRLTYAGREALQLLEEMRRDWQTGALELDERGQRLLTGEVGPKEQDWRLLGSDVLAALQAAEYAGGRIGPVSATLLQARGLAEKATDPLHKTTVLHLNRHGRAWLDFARRYRPRLEIDGELANAIQRMIPGYSGRPAPGLSGDFIDLLEAMELITWSLPDGQYYALTALGEAVYEALRKGGYALGAVVLDEATLKLLALLVDRGRESLTADQSEQLQGLGFMEPDGGLTPAGEAALRAYALLQSERPVSVRTFALTEAEVEVLLTLQQLAAARPNMAGSLPDLERLRRELVERLAERYREIVARYGRRLEERSALKRRALELLEELRSRDEWFNSLWNLEELVASLEALELVRAERDGERTLYRLTPYGQRVAEEQQGQIRAISATAVKAVSMALTRWTGLATSWVERAREEGLVGSGGGVTRAGRLYAWLAEHCPRQPMLTREEAEVLVNLPETEPGPFVSEYQASLETERLAWALDKLEAHGLIERLADGQIVRTEAGQLLARAVSGATKLAHPITPRIVRLLEAMRQVGTLYVKERKVRLQPEQWKEVERLAGLGPQEFIETRHVARMGHYIGEVTLNEAGLEVLEAAALLQQRS
;
A
#
# COMPACT_ATOMS: atom_id res chain seq x y z
N MET A 1 -16.31 -2.84 10.68
CA MET A 1 -16.93 -2.52 11.99
C MET A 1 -16.93 -1.00 12.20
N LEU A 2 -18.06 -0.47 12.65
CA LEU A 2 -18.36 0.94 12.91
C LEU A 2 -19.20 1.04 14.21
N LEU A 3 -18.69 1.76 15.21
CA LEU A 3 -19.42 2.12 16.42
C LEU A 3 -19.33 3.64 16.62
N THR A 4 -20.44 4.32 16.34
CA THR A 4 -20.63 5.74 16.64
C THR A 4 -21.37 5.94 17.97
N GLY A 5 -21.52 7.18 18.42
CA GLY A 5 -22.35 7.49 19.59
C GLY A 5 -23.80 7.05 19.44
N ALA A 6 -24.37 7.17 18.24
CA ALA A 6 -25.70 6.65 17.94
C ALA A 6 -25.78 5.13 18.10
N HIS A 7 -24.78 4.41 17.58
CA HIS A 7 -24.69 2.94 17.71
C HIS A 7 -24.55 2.49 19.17
N VAL A 8 -23.68 3.15 19.95
CA VAL A 8 -23.51 2.83 21.38
C VAL A 8 -24.78 3.10 22.18
N THR A 9 -25.50 4.16 21.85
CA THR A 9 -26.80 4.47 22.46
C THR A 9 -27.82 3.39 22.15
N ALA A 10 -27.95 3.00 20.87
CA ALA A 10 -28.84 1.93 20.44
C ALA A 10 -28.51 0.58 21.10
N LEU A 11 -27.24 0.20 21.22
CA LEU A 11 -26.84 -1.03 21.93
C LEU A 11 -27.32 -1.03 23.40
N ARG A 12 -27.19 0.11 24.10
CA ARG A 12 -27.66 0.25 25.48
C ARG A 12 -29.18 0.25 25.59
N GLU A 13 -29.88 0.82 24.61
CA GLU A 13 -31.34 0.76 24.53
C GLU A 13 -31.82 -0.70 24.42
N LEU A 14 -31.20 -1.48 23.52
CA LEU A 14 -31.50 -2.90 23.38
C LEU A 14 -31.20 -3.68 24.68
N ALA A 15 -30.08 -3.40 25.35
CA ALA A 15 -29.74 -4.03 26.62
C ALA A 15 -30.76 -3.74 27.72
N ARG A 16 -31.18 -2.47 27.87
CA ARG A 16 -32.20 -2.08 28.85
C ARG A 16 -33.57 -2.70 28.55
N SER A 17 -33.92 -2.85 27.28
CA SER A 17 -35.14 -3.54 26.84
C SER A 17 -35.12 -5.02 27.26
N GLU A 18 -34.00 -5.73 27.01
CA GLU A 18 -33.80 -7.10 27.48
C GLU A 18 -33.85 -7.21 29.02
N GLU A 19 -33.20 -6.30 29.76
CA GLU A 19 -33.22 -6.24 31.23
C GLU A 19 -34.62 -5.97 31.81
N ALA A 20 -35.42 -5.16 31.11
CA ALA A 20 -36.81 -4.89 31.47
C ALA A 20 -37.74 -6.10 31.17
N GLY A 21 -37.19 -7.21 30.68
CA GLY A 21 -37.93 -8.43 30.38
C GLY A 21 -38.71 -8.36 29.06
N GLN A 22 -38.42 -7.38 28.20
CA GLN A 22 -38.99 -7.33 26.86
C GLN A 22 -38.27 -8.35 25.98
N ALA A 23 -39.03 -9.11 25.18
CA ALA A 23 -38.46 -10.12 24.28
C ALA A 23 -37.62 -9.49 23.16
N ALA A 24 -38.02 -8.31 22.68
CA ALA A 24 -37.31 -7.52 21.69
C ALA A 24 -37.77 -6.05 21.77
N TYR A 25 -36.93 -5.13 21.28
CA TYR A 25 -37.21 -3.69 21.22
C TYR A 25 -37.94 -3.34 19.92
N GLU A 26 -39.16 -2.81 20.00
CA GLU A 26 -39.95 -2.42 18.83
C GLU A 26 -39.60 -1.00 18.35
N LEU A 27 -39.30 -0.87 17.05
CA LEU A 27 -39.04 0.41 16.42
C LEU A 27 -40.31 0.97 15.76
N ALA A 28 -40.59 2.27 15.94
CA ALA A 28 -41.69 2.94 15.24
C ALA A 28 -41.44 3.02 13.73
N GLU A 29 -42.51 3.01 12.91
CA GLU A 29 -42.38 2.96 11.45
C GLU A 29 -41.61 4.13 10.82
N ASP A 30 -41.68 5.31 11.43
CA ASP A 30 -41.02 6.54 10.98
C ASP A 30 -39.80 6.92 11.85
N ASP A 31 -39.25 5.97 12.63
CA ASP A 31 -38.08 6.27 13.46
C ASP A 31 -36.86 6.55 12.56
N ARG A 32 -36.36 7.78 12.63
CA ARG A 32 -35.17 8.23 11.88
C ARG A 32 -33.91 7.43 12.22
N ARG A 33 -33.92 6.66 13.31
CA ARG A 33 -32.81 5.79 13.75
C ARG A 33 -32.87 4.39 13.14
N ALA A 34 -33.83 4.09 12.27
CA ALA A 34 -33.95 2.77 11.63
C ALA A 34 -32.64 2.30 10.97
N LEU A 35 -31.92 3.21 10.32
CA LEU A 35 -30.64 2.90 9.68
C LEU A 35 -29.51 2.64 10.70
N THR A 36 -29.55 3.24 11.89
CA THR A 36 -28.62 2.93 12.99
C THR A 36 -28.79 1.49 13.48
N TYR A 37 -30.03 1.04 13.69
CA TYR A 37 -30.31 -0.34 14.08
C TYR A 37 -29.96 -1.34 12.97
N ARG A 38 -30.22 -0.95 11.71
CA ARG A 38 -29.82 -1.73 10.54
C ARG A 38 -28.29 -1.87 10.44
N ALA A 39 -27.53 -0.82 10.72
CA ALA A 39 -26.07 -0.88 10.76
C ALA A 39 -25.56 -1.81 11.86
N LEU A 40 -26.22 -1.87 13.03
CA LEU A 40 -25.89 -2.86 14.07
C LEU A 40 -26.21 -4.29 13.63
N GLU A 41 -27.31 -4.49 12.91
CA GLU A 41 -27.70 -5.80 12.38
C GLU A 41 -26.70 -6.32 11.34
N LEU A 42 -26.32 -5.48 10.38
CA LEU A 42 -25.34 -5.84 9.35
C LEU A 42 -23.97 -6.14 9.94
N GLN A 43 -23.62 -5.53 11.07
CA GLN A 43 -22.40 -5.86 11.81
C GLN A 43 -22.51 -7.11 12.69
N GLY A 44 -23.70 -7.73 12.74
CA GLY A 44 -23.97 -8.90 13.57
C GLY A 44 -24.07 -8.59 15.07
N LEU A 45 -24.22 -7.32 15.46
CA LEU A 45 -24.37 -6.88 16.85
C LEU A 45 -25.82 -6.92 17.34
N ALA A 46 -26.76 -6.77 16.40
CA ALA A 46 -28.19 -6.92 16.63
C ALA A 46 -28.80 -7.95 15.65
N THR A 47 -30.01 -8.40 15.94
CA THR A 47 -30.80 -9.22 15.01
C THR A 47 -32.19 -8.66 14.91
N LEU A 48 -32.68 -8.52 13.67
CA LEU A 48 -34.06 -8.17 13.38
C LEU A 48 -34.96 -9.40 13.59
N GLU A 49 -35.97 -9.24 14.43
CA GLU A 49 -37.09 -10.14 14.61
C GLU A 49 -38.33 -9.50 13.97
N LEU A 50 -39.08 -10.30 13.22
CA LEU A 50 -40.24 -9.81 12.49
C LEU A 50 -41.38 -9.49 13.46
N PRO A 51 -42.15 -8.40 13.22
CA PRO A 51 -42.12 -7.60 12.00
C PRO A 51 -41.13 -6.42 12.00
N ARG A 52 -40.61 -5.95 13.15
CA ARG A 52 -39.73 -4.75 13.25
C ARG A 52 -39.07 -4.59 14.64
N SER A 53 -38.75 -5.70 15.29
CA SER A 53 -38.16 -5.68 16.64
C SER A 53 -36.69 -6.10 16.60
N TYR A 54 -35.86 -5.53 17.48
CA TYR A 54 -34.43 -5.84 17.54
C TYR A 54 -34.07 -6.46 18.87
N ARG A 55 -33.12 -7.42 18.85
CA ARG A 55 -32.45 -7.93 20.06
C ARG A 55 -30.94 -7.93 19.91
N LEU A 56 -30.22 -8.02 21.03
CA LEU A 56 -28.77 -8.17 21.01
C LEU A 56 -28.36 -9.59 20.64
N THR A 57 -27.33 -9.68 19.79
CA THR A 57 -26.61 -10.93 19.57
C THR A 57 -25.61 -11.18 20.70
N TYR A 58 -24.91 -12.32 20.63
CA TYR A 58 -23.75 -12.55 21.50
C TYR A 58 -22.66 -11.48 21.30
N ALA A 59 -22.37 -11.14 20.05
CA ALA A 59 -21.39 -10.10 19.72
C ALA A 59 -21.81 -8.72 20.24
N GLY A 60 -23.10 -8.38 20.17
CA GLY A 60 -23.63 -7.14 20.74
C GLY A 60 -23.45 -7.05 22.26
N ARG A 61 -23.67 -8.16 22.97
CA ARG A 61 -23.43 -8.23 24.43
C ARG A 61 -21.95 -8.13 24.77
N GLU A 62 -21.07 -8.78 24.02
CA GLU A 62 -19.62 -8.68 24.21
C GLU A 62 -19.12 -7.25 23.94
N ALA A 63 -19.59 -6.58 22.90
CA ALA A 63 -19.26 -5.17 22.65
C ALA A 63 -19.68 -4.26 23.82
N LEU A 64 -20.88 -4.48 24.38
CA LEU A 64 -21.34 -3.76 25.57
C LEU A 64 -20.46 -4.05 26.79
N GLN A 65 -20.06 -5.31 27.00
CA GLN A 65 -19.16 -5.68 28.07
C GLN A 65 -17.82 -4.92 27.97
N LEU A 66 -17.22 -4.85 26.78
CA LEU A 66 -15.99 -4.08 26.56
C LEU A 66 -16.18 -2.59 26.90
N LEU A 67 -17.29 -1.99 26.48
CA LEU A 67 -17.64 -0.60 26.82
C LEU A 67 -17.80 -0.40 28.33
N GLU A 68 -18.39 -1.36 29.03
CA GLU A 68 -18.55 -1.30 30.48
C GLU A 68 -17.23 -1.46 31.24
N GLU A 69 -16.34 -2.34 30.77
CA GLU A 69 -15.01 -2.52 31.34
C GLU A 69 -14.18 -1.23 31.19
N MET A 70 -14.21 -0.60 30.01
CA MET A 70 -13.61 0.72 29.79
C MET A 70 -14.19 1.77 30.74
N ARG A 71 -15.51 1.81 30.91
CA ARG A 71 -16.17 2.75 31.83
C ARG A 71 -15.71 2.54 33.28
N ARG A 72 -15.62 1.28 33.74
CA ARG A 72 -15.16 0.94 35.10
C ARG A 72 -13.72 1.40 35.31
N ASP A 73 -12.83 1.09 34.37
CA ASP A 73 -11.43 1.49 34.47
C ASP A 73 -11.28 3.01 34.51
N TRP A 74 -12.01 3.73 33.66
CA TRP A 74 -12.04 5.18 33.68
C TRP A 74 -12.51 5.74 35.03
N GLN A 75 -13.60 5.20 35.60
CA GLN A 75 -14.11 5.62 36.91
C GLN A 75 -13.10 5.39 38.05
N THR A 76 -12.24 4.38 37.92
CA THR A 76 -11.15 4.10 38.88
C THR A 76 -9.88 4.90 38.62
N GLY A 77 -9.82 5.68 37.54
CA GLY A 77 -8.62 6.42 37.10
C GLY A 77 -7.56 5.55 36.41
N ALA A 78 -7.87 4.29 36.11
CA ALA A 78 -6.98 3.36 35.39
C ALA A 78 -7.00 3.57 33.86
N LEU A 79 -7.91 4.39 33.34
CA LEU A 79 -8.04 4.70 31.92
C LEU A 79 -8.11 6.22 31.70
N GLU A 80 -7.25 6.74 30.85
CA GLU A 80 -7.30 8.12 30.37
C GLU A 80 -8.01 8.17 29.01
N LEU A 81 -8.95 9.10 28.84
CA LEU A 81 -9.64 9.38 27.56
C LEU A 81 -10.16 10.82 27.55
N ASP A 82 -10.48 11.34 26.36
CA ASP A 82 -10.93 12.73 26.21
C ASP A 82 -12.40 12.94 26.64
N GLU A 83 -12.85 14.20 26.66
CA GLU A 83 -14.22 14.57 27.06
C GLU A 83 -15.30 13.86 26.22
N ARG A 84 -15.05 13.61 24.93
CA ARG A 84 -16.03 12.95 24.04
C ARG A 84 -16.14 11.47 24.37
N GLY A 85 -15.01 10.80 24.56
CA GLY A 85 -14.99 9.42 25.04
C GLY A 85 -15.68 9.28 26.39
N GLN A 86 -15.50 10.26 27.29
CA GLN A 86 -16.11 10.22 28.63
C GLN A 86 -17.63 10.28 28.52
N ARG A 87 -18.15 11.24 27.74
CA ARG A 87 -19.59 11.37 27.45
C ARG A 87 -20.16 10.12 26.80
N LEU A 88 -19.43 9.51 25.87
CA LEU A 88 -19.84 8.27 25.25
C LEU A 88 -19.96 7.14 26.28
N LEU A 89 -18.94 6.97 27.12
CA LEU A 89 -18.93 5.92 28.15
C LEU A 89 -19.99 6.15 29.24
N THR A 90 -20.32 7.39 29.60
CA THR A 90 -21.40 7.68 30.56
C THR A 90 -22.80 7.58 29.96
N GLY A 91 -22.92 7.70 28.62
CA GLY A 91 -24.20 7.69 27.91
C GLY A 91 -24.83 9.06 27.80
N GLU A 92 -24.10 10.12 28.12
CA GLU A 92 -24.48 11.52 27.94
C GLU A 92 -24.15 11.98 26.51
N VAL A 93 -24.66 11.24 25.52
CA VAL A 93 -24.38 11.48 24.10
C VAL A 93 -25.26 12.61 23.60
N GLY A 94 -24.67 13.80 23.43
CA GLY A 94 -25.32 14.93 22.77
C GLY A 94 -25.34 14.78 21.24
N PRO A 95 -26.01 15.69 20.52
CA PRO A 95 -26.08 15.64 19.05
C PRO A 95 -24.72 15.63 18.35
N LYS A 96 -23.68 16.23 18.96
CA LYS A 96 -22.33 16.27 18.38
C LYS A 96 -21.56 14.97 18.60
N GLU A 97 -21.92 14.23 19.62
CA GLU A 97 -21.30 12.96 19.99
C GLU A 97 -21.97 11.77 19.27
N GLN A 98 -23.16 11.94 18.68
CA GLN A 98 -23.84 10.89 17.93
C GLN A 98 -23.01 10.37 16.74
N ASP A 99 -22.36 11.28 16.02
CA ASP A 99 -21.50 10.95 14.86
C ASP A 99 -20.06 10.63 15.27
N TRP A 100 -19.72 10.73 16.57
CA TRP A 100 -18.36 10.46 17.02
C TRP A 100 -18.06 8.97 16.96
N ARG A 101 -17.07 8.61 16.15
CA ARG A 101 -16.68 7.22 15.87
C ARG A 101 -15.73 6.71 16.94
N LEU A 102 -16.26 5.97 17.93
CA LEU A 102 -15.43 5.21 18.86
C LEU A 102 -14.59 4.20 18.08
N LEU A 103 -15.26 3.42 17.22
CA LEU A 103 -14.60 2.59 16.23
C LEU A 103 -15.09 2.98 14.85
N GLY A 104 -14.14 3.10 13.93
CA GLY A 104 -14.34 3.25 12.50
C GLY A 104 -13.16 2.59 11.78
N SER A 105 -13.25 2.49 10.47
CA SER A 105 -12.18 2.00 9.60
C SER A 105 -10.84 2.69 9.81
N ASP A 106 -10.82 4.01 10.05
CA ASP A 106 -9.64 4.78 10.43
C ASP A 106 -9.05 4.29 11.78
N VAL A 107 -9.89 4.17 12.81
CA VAL A 107 -9.47 3.70 14.14
C VAL A 107 -8.97 2.26 14.08
N LEU A 108 -9.64 1.38 13.36
CA LEU A 108 -9.23 -0.02 13.19
C LEU A 108 -7.90 -0.13 12.44
N ALA A 109 -7.70 0.70 11.42
CA ALA A 109 -6.43 0.79 10.73
C ALA A 109 -5.30 1.28 11.66
N ALA A 110 -5.56 2.26 12.53
CA ALA A 110 -4.59 2.71 13.53
C ALA A 110 -4.23 1.60 14.53
N LEU A 111 -5.23 0.86 15.03
CA LEU A 111 -5.00 -0.29 15.91
C LEU A 111 -4.18 -1.38 15.20
N GLN A 112 -4.50 -1.67 13.95
CA GLN A 112 -3.79 -2.67 13.16
C GLN A 112 -2.35 -2.25 12.84
N ALA A 113 -2.12 -0.99 12.49
CA ALA A 113 -0.77 -0.44 12.27
C ALA A 113 0.07 -0.56 13.55
N ALA A 114 -0.51 -0.21 14.70
CA ALA A 114 0.19 -0.35 15.97
C ALA A 114 0.51 -1.81 16.29
N GLU A 115 -0.41 -2.74 16.05
CA GLU A 115 -0.16 -4.18 16.23
C GLU A 115 0.98 -4.69 15.33
N TYR A 116 1.03 -4.27 14.06
CA TYR A 116 2.14 -4.59 13.16
C TYR A 116 3.49 -4.06 13.66
N ALA A 117 3.49 -2.93 14.36
CA ALA A 117 4.66 -2.34 15.01
C ALA A 117 4.91 -2.86 16.45
N GLY A 118 4.44 -4.07 16.79
CA GLY A 118 4.66 -4.67 18.11
C GLY A 118 3.86 -4.01 19.23
N GLY A 119 2.74 -3.38 18.89
CA GLY A 119 1.87 -2.62 19.79
C GLY A 119 2.26 -1.17 19.99
N ARG A 120 3.35 -0.68 19.40
CA ARG A 120 3.75 0.74 19.45
C ARG A 120 2.83 1.58 18.57
N ILE A 121 2.46 2.77 19.02
CA ILE A 121 1.55 3.66 18.30
C ILE A 121 2.36 4.75 17.56
N GLY A 122 2.07 4.93 16.27
CA GLY A 122 2.68 5.95 15.44
C GLY A 122 2.23 7.38 15.77
N PRO A 123 3.01 8.40 15.38
CA PRO A 123 2.73 9.80 15.71
C PRO A 123 1.42 10.31 15.10
N VAL A 124 1.02 9.78 13.93
CA VAL A 124 -0.22 10.20 13.24
C VAL A 124 -1.46 9.69 13.99
N SER A 125 -1.41 8.47 14.54
CA SER A 125 -2.55 7.84 15.23
C SER A 125 -2.59 8.09 16.73
N ALA A 126 -1.53 8.66 17.32
CA ALA A 126 -1.41 8.90 18.76
C ALA A 126 -2.63 9.62 19.36
N THR A 127 -2.95 10.82 18.87
CA THR A 127 -4.09 11.61 19.36
C THR A 127 -5.41 10.87 19.15
N LEU A 128 -5.57 10.19 18.01
CA LEU A 128 -6.77 9.43 17.66
C LEU A 128 -7.05 8.31 18.68
N LEU A 129 -6.03 7.51 19.02
CA LEU A 129 -6.16 6.38 19.93
C LEU A 129 -6.22 6.81 21.41
N GLN A 130 -5.47 7.85 21.80
CA GLN A 130 -5.52 8.41 23.15
C GLN A 130 -6.88 9.00 23.48
N ALA A 131 -7.50 9.73 22.55
CA ALA A 131 -8.83 10.30 22.74
C ALA A 131 -9.88 9.24 23.13
N ARG A 132 -9.70 8.00 22.67
CA ARG A 132 -10.60 6.87 22.88
C ARG A 132 -10.21 5.98 24.07
N GLY A 133 -9.12 6.29 24.76
CA GLY A 133 -8.58 5.42 25.81
C GLY A 133 -8.09 4.07 25.29
N LEU A 134 -7.52 4.04 24.09
CA LEU A 134 -6.97 2.81 23.49
C LEU A 134 -5.44 2.75 23.55
N ALA A 135 -4.82 3.76 24.18
CA ALA A 135 -3.39 3.95 24.29
C ALA A 135 -2.95 4.06 25.75
N GLU A 136 -1.72 3.64 26.03
CA GLU A 136 -1.03 3.85 27.30
C GLU A 136 0.40 4.33 27.06
N LYS A 137 0.97 5.00 28.07
CA LYS A 137 2.38 5.41 28.04
C LYS A 137 3.23 4.26 28.54
N ALA A 138 4.23 3.86 27.77
CA ALA A 138 5.27 2.93 28.16
C ALA A 138 6.64 3.60 28.11
N THR A 139 7.58 3.16 28.94
CA THR A 139 8.97 3.61 28.85
C THR A 139 9.74 2.66 27.94
N ASP A 140 10.35 3.19 26.89
CA ASP A 140 11.27 2.46 26.04
C ASP A 140 12.51 2.05 26.87
N PRO A 141 12.78 0.74 27.03
CA PRO A 141 13.91 0.28 27.83
C PRO A 141 15.28 0.64 27.22
N LEU A 142 15.37 0.80 25.90
CA LEU A 142 16.61 1.11 25.18
C LEU A 142 16.93 2.60 25.23
N HIS A 143 15.93 3.45 24.99
CA HIS A 143 16.12 4.89 24.84
C HIS A 143 15.69 5.72 26.06
N LYS A 144 15.06 5.08 27.07
CA LYS A 144 14.48 5.73 28.26
C LYS A 144 13.50 6.86 27.92
N THR A 145 12.92 6.81 26.73
CA THR A 145 11.92 7.74 26.22
C THR A 145 10.52 7.20 26.53
N THR A 146 9.55 8.09 26.69
CA THR A 146 8.15 7.67 26.81
C THR A 146 7.57 7.50 25.41
N VAL A 147 7.10 6.29 25.11
CA VAL A 147 6.41 5.92 23.87
C VAL A 147 4.97 5.55 24.17
N LEU A 148 4.10 5.61 23.17
CA LEU A 148 2.72 5.17 23.29
C LEU A 148 2.56 3.75 22.78
N HIS A 149 1.81 2.93 23.52
CA HIS A 149 1.47 1.56 23.16
C HIS A 149 -0.03 1.32 23.24
N LEU A 150 -0.51 0.31 22.52
CA LEU A 150 -1.86 -0.21 22.70
C LEU A 150 -2.02 -0.77 24.11
N ASN A 151 -3.00 -0.24 24.84
CA ASN A 151 -3.40 -0.80 26.13
C ASN A 151 -4.27 -2.06 25.93
N ARG A 152 -4.74 -2.65 27.03
CA ARG A 152 -5.60 -3.85 26.98
C ARG A 152 -6.89 -3.65 26.17
N HIS A 153 -7.48 -2.45 26.21
CA HIS A 153 -8.74 -2.14 25.52
C HIS A 153 -8.53 -1.97 24.01
N GLY A 154 -7.44 -1.31 23.61
CA GLY A 154 -7.05 -1.22 22.19
C GLY A 154 -6.88 -2.60 21.56
N ARG A 155 -6.19 -3.52 22.26
CA ARG A 155 -6.03 -4.92 21.82
C ARG A 155 -7.36 -5.68 21.82
N ALA A 156 -8.17 -5.54 22.87
CA ALA A 156 -9.46 -6.21 22.96
C ALA A 156 -10.42 -5.81 21.83
N TRP A 157 -10.48 -4.52 21.49
CA TRP A 157 -11.29 -4.03 20.37
C TRP A 157 -10.78 -4.50 19.01
N LEU A 158 -9.46 -4.57 18.81
CA LEU A 158 -8.87 -5.13 17.61
C LEU A 158 -9.23 -6.62 17.46
N ASP A 159 -9.09 -7.40 18.53
CA ASP A 159 -9.44 -8.83 18.56
C ASP A 159 -10.94 -9.07 18.39
N PHE A 160 -11.78 -8.20 18.95
CA PHE A 160 -13.22 -8.21 18.75
C PHE A 160 -13.56 -8.00 17.26
N ALA A 161 -13.00 -6.96 16.63
CA ALA A 161 -13.24 -6.68 15.21
C ALA A 161 -12.73 -7.80 14.28
N ARG A 162 -11.67 -8.53 14.68
CA ARG A 162 -11.17 -9.67 13.93
C ARG A 162 -12.15 -10.85 13.92
N ARG A 163 -12.78 -11.13 15.06
CA ARG A 163 -13.69 -12.27 15.25
C ARG A 163 -15.05 -12.08 14.59
N TYR A 164 -15.58 -10.85 14.56
CA TYR A 164 -16.91 -10.57 14.04
C TYR A 164 -16.82 -9.88 12.68
N ARG A 165 -17.26 -10.57 11.63
CA ARG A 165 -17.35 -10.00 10.28
C ARG A 165 -18.75 -9.44 10.03
N PRO A 166 -18.86 -8.27 9.39
CA PRO A 166 -20.15 -7.78 8.93
C PRO A 166 -20.67 -8.61 7.75
N ARG A 167 -21.99 -8.57 7.59
CA ARG A 167 -22.75 -9.14 6.50
C ARG A 167 -22.88 -8.12 5.37
N LEU A 168 -22.82 -8.61 4.14
CA LEU A 168 -23.13 -7.80 2.96
C LEU A 168 -24.62 -7.94 2.63
N GLU A 169 -25.33 -6.82 2.57
CA GLU A 169 -26.68 -6.76 2.03
C GLU A 169 -26.95 -5.40 1.38
N ILE A 170 -27.16 -5.39 0.07
CA ILE A 170 -27.42 -4.20 -0.74
C ILE A 170 -28.82 -4.31 -1.30
N ASP A 171 -29.73 -3.45 -0.81
CA ASP A 171 -31.05 -3.27 -1.41
C ASP A 171 -31.00 -2.35 -2.64
N GLY A 172 -32.13 -2.22 -3.33
CA GLY A 172 -32.24 -1.37 -4.52
C GLY A 172 -31.97 0.12 -4.27
N GLU A 173 -32.29 0.66 -3.09
CA GLU A 173 -32.06 2.07 -2.78
C GLU A 173 -30.56 2.33 -2.60
N LEU A 174 -29.90 1.49 -1.80
CA LEU A 174 -28.46 1.55 -1.58
C LEU A 174 -27.68 1.24 -2.85
N ALA A 175 -28.13 0.29 -3.68
CA ALA A 175 -27.50 0.03 -4.98
C ALA A 175 -27.56 1.25 -5.90
N ASN A 176 -28.70 1.94 -5.98
CA ASN A 176 -28.82 3.18 -6.76
C ASN A 176 -27.94 4.31 -6.19
N ALA A 177 -27.77 4.38 -4.87
CA ALA A 177 -26.84 5.31 -4.24
C ALA A 177 -25.38 4.99 -4.61
N ILE A 178 -24.98 3.71 -4.54
CA ILE A 178 -23.62 3.25 -4.85
C ILE A 178 -23.25 3.56 -6.32
N GLN A 179 -24.15 3.33 -7.28
CA GLN A 179 -23.88 3.61 -8.69
C GLN A 179 -23.54 5.09 -8.98
N ARG A 180 -23.95 6.01 -8.10
CA ARG A 180 -23.69 7.45 -8.21
C ARG A 180 -22.43 7.89 -7.48
N MET A 181 -21.76 6.99 -6.75
CA MET A 181 -20.51 7.31 -6.05
C MET A 181 -19.39 7.63 -7.04
N ILE A 182 -18.56 8.60 -6.64
CA ILE A 182 -17.32 8.95 -7.34
C ILE A 182 -16.23 8.00 -6.83
N PRO A 183 -15.74 7.04 -7.63
CA PRO A 183 -14.83 6.02 -7.12
C PRO A 183 -13.49 6.63 -6.70
N GLY A 184 -13.28 6.72 -5.38
CA GLY A 184 -11.99 6.97 -4.74
C GLY A 184 -11.68 8.42 -4.32
N TYR A 185 -10.84 8.52 -3.28
CA TYR A 185 -10.01 9.65 -2.82
C TYR A 185 -10.66 11.03 -2.82
N SER A 186 -11.93 11.13 -2.42
CA SER A 186 -12.61 12.41 -2.23
C SER A 186 -13.04 12.55 -0.76
N GLY A 187 -13.53 13.72 -0.36
CA GLY A 187 -14.03 13.91 1.00
C GLY A 187 -15.42 13.28 1.25
N ARG A 188 -16.15 12.90 0.19
CA ARG A 188 -17.48 12.30 0.29
C ARG A 188 -17.79 11.38 -0.90
N PRO A 189 -18.47 10.25 -0.67
CA PRO A 189 -18.81 9.31 -1.74
C PRO A 189 -19.62 9.86 -2.91
N ALA A 190 -20.67 10.62 -2.60
CA ALA A 190 -21.50 11.26 -3.60
C ALA A 190 -22.11 12.56 -3.04
N PRO A 191 -22.34 13.58 -3.88
CA PRO A 191 -23.12 14.75 -3.48
C PRO A 191 -24.53 14.31 -3.06
N GLY A 192 -24.95 14.70 -1.85
CA GLY A 192 -26.31 14.45 -1.35
C GLY A 192 -26.56 13.06 -0.74
N LEU A 193 -25.55 12.19 -0.65
CA LEU A 193 -25.67 10.94 0.13
C LEU A 193 -25.79 11.28 1.62
N SER A 194 -26.77 10.69 2.32
CA SER A 194 -26.97 10.92 3.76
C SER A 194 -25.84 10.29 4.59
N GLY A 195 -25.62 10.81 5.79
CA GLY A 195 -24.65 10.25 6.75
C GLY A 195 -24.97 8.79 7.07
N ASP A 196 -26.25 8.46 7.27
CA ASP A 196 -26.68 7.10 7.59
C ASP A 196 -26.34 6.09 6.48
N PHE A 197 -26.45 6.47 5.20
CA PHE A 197 -26.02 5.60 4.11
C PHE A 197 -24.50 5.41 4.09
N ILE A 198 -23.74 6.46 4.40
CA ILE A 198 -22.28 6.36 4.52
C ILE A 198 -21.91 5.40 5.67
N ASP A 199 -22.60 5.49 6.80
CA ASP A 199 -22.41 4.60 7.94
C ASP A 199 -22.71 3.14 7.57
N LEU A 200 -23.77 2.88 6.77
CA LEU A 200 -24.06 1.54 6.26
C LEU A 200 -22.94 1.00 5.35
N LEU A 201 -22.42 1.83 4.43
CA LEU A 201 -21.33 1.43 3.56
C LEU A 201 -20.08 1.07 4.36
N GLU A 202 -19.77 1.82 5.41
CA GLU A 202 -18.64 1.54 6.28
C GLU A 202 -18.88 0.34 7.20
N ALA A 203 -20.09 0.19 7.75
CA ALA A 203 -20.50 -0.94 8.57
C ALA A 203 -20.35 -2.27 7.83
N MET A 204 -20.66 -2.28 6.52
CA MET A 204 -20.45 -3.41 5.60
C MET A 204 -19.02 -3.49 5.03
N GLU A 205 -18.11 -2.62 5.46
CA GLU A 205 -16.71 -2.59 5.02
C GLU A 205 -16.51 -2.35 3.52
N LEU A 206 -17.43 -1.60 2.89
CA LEU A 206 -17.35 -1.21 1.48
C LEU A 206 -16.51 0.06 1.28
N ILE A 207 -16.42 0.90 2.29
CA ILE A 207 -15.57 2.09 2.29
C ILE A 207 -14.64 2.09 3.51
N THR A 208 -13.52 2.80 3.37
CA THR A 208 -12.61 3.11 4.45
C THR A 208 -12.26 4.60 4.43
N TRP A 209 -11.91 5.13 5.59
CA TRP A 209 -11.50 6.52 5.78
C TRP A 209 -10.01 6.65 6.03
N SER A 210 -9.42 7.78 5.62
CA SER A 210 -8.01 8.03 5.78
C SER A 210 -7.62 8.43 7.21
N LEU A 211 -6.43 8.04 7.64
CA LEU A 211 -5.83 8.43 8.91
C LEU A 211 -5.16 9.81 8.82
N PRO A 212 -5.24 10.62 9.89
CA PRO A 212 -5.92 10.34 11.16
C PRO A 212 -7.36 10.87 11.25
N ASP A 213 -7.80 11.69 10.30
CA ASP A 213 -8.95 12.58 10.44
C ASP A 213 -10.15 12.21 9.56
N GLY A 214 -10.03 11.14 8.78
CA GLY A 214 -11.05 10.72 7.83
C GLY A 214 -11.27 11.72 6.71
N GLN A 215 -10.25 12.50 6.32
CA GLN A 215 -10.39 13.53 5.29
C GLN A 215 -10.76 12.95 3.92
N TYR A 216 -10.26 11.76 3.59
CA TYR A 216 -10.53 11.10 2.33
C TYR A 216 -11.16 9.73 2.56
N TYR A 217 -12.14 9.40 1.73
CA TYR A 217 -12.69 8.06 1.66
C TYR A 217 -12.12 7.33 0.44
N ALA A 218 -12.10 6.00 0.52
CA ALA A 218 -11.86 5.15 -0.63
C ALA A 218 -12.70 3.87 -0.53
N LEU A 219 -12.96 3.24 -1.68
CA LEU A 219 -13.61 1.93 -1.72
C LEU A 219 -12.61 0.87 -1.24
N THR A 220 -13.09 -0.06 -0.41
CA THR A 220 -12.32 -1.29 -0.13
C THR A 220 -12.32 -2.18 -1.37
N ALA A 221 -11.48 -3.21 -1.43
CA ALA A 221 -11.51 -4.20 -2.51
C ALA A 221 -12.91 -4.84 -2.66
N LEU A 222 -13.59 -5.08 -1.53
CA LEU A 222 -14.98 -5.53 -1.52
C LEU A 222 -15.91 -4.45 -2.10
N GLY A 223 -15.76 -3.20 -1.64
CA GLY A 223 -16.50 -2.06 -2.15
C GLY A 223 -16.31 -1.82 -3.65
N GLU A 224 -15.10 -1.98 -4.18
CA GLU A 224 -14.80 -1.90 -5.60
C GLU A 224 -15.50 -3.01 -6.39
N ALA A 225 -15.46 -4.26 -5.90
CA ALA A 225 -16.13 -5.38 -6.55
C ALA A 225 -17.66 -5.21 -6.58
N VAL A 226 -18.25 -4.76 -5.46
CA VAL A 226 -19.68 -4.42 -5.37
C VAL A 226 -20.02 -3.25 -6.31
N TYR A 227 -19.24 -2.17 -6.25
CA TYR A 227 -19.42 -1.01 -7.13
C TYR A 227 -19.39 -1.40 -8.61
N GLU A 228 -18.41 -2.22 -9.02
CA GLU A 228 -18.29 -2.72 -10.38
C GLU A 228 -19.48 -3.60 -10.80
N ALA A 229 -19.91 -4.53 -9.94
CA ALA A 229 -21.06 -5.40 -10.21
C ALA A 229 -22.32 -4.59 -10.51
N LEU A 230 -22.59 -3.59 -9.66
CA LEU A 230 -23.72 -2.68 -9.84
C LEU A 230 -23.57 -1.82 -11.10
N ARG A 231 -22.37 -1.29 -11.39
CA ARG A 231 -22.13 -0.43 -12.56
C ARG A 231 -22.20 -1.16 -13.89
N LYS A 232 -21.90 -2.47 -13.90
CA LYS A 232 -21.93 -3.33 -15.09
C LYS A 232 -23.31 -3.92 -15.39
N GLY A 233 -24.35 -3.49 -14.67
CA GLY A 233 -25.75 -3.86 -14.95
C GLY A 233 -26.37 -4.83 -13.94
N GLY A 234 -25.65 -5.18 -12.87
CA GLY A 234 -26.16 -6.03 -11.79
C GLY A 234 -27.17 -5.29 -10.90
N TYR A 235 -28.39 -5.04 -11.37
CA TYR A 235 -29.32 -4.15 -10.67
C TYR A 235 -30.80 -4.40 -11.01
N ALA A 236 -31.65 -4.45 -9.98
CA ALA A 236 -33.10 -4.41 -10.09
C ALA A 236 -33.71 -3.50 -9.00
N LEU A 237 -34.65 -2.63 -9.37
CA LEU A 237 -35.36 -1.73 -8.44
C LEU A 237 -36.28 -2.53 -7.49
N GLY A 238 -36.20 -2.25 -6.18
CA GLY A 238 -37.12 -2.79 -5.18
C GLY A 238 -36.82 -4.22 -4.69
N ALA A 239 -35.69 -4.81 -5.12
CA ALA A 239 -35.21 -6.11 -4.65
C ALA A 239 -33.95 -5.96 -3.79
N VAL A 240 -33.62 -7.01 -3.02
CA VAL A 240 -32.26 -7.21 -2.51
C VAL A 240 -31.39 -7.57 -3.72
N VAL A 241 -30.43 -6.71 -4.03
CA VAL A 241 -29.61 -6.80 -5.25
C VAL A 241 -28.38 -7.69 -5.02
N LEU A 242 -27.72 -7.52 -3.87
CA LEU A 242 -26.55 -8.32 -3.49
C LEU A 242 -26.63 -8.69 -2.01
N ASP A 243 -26.65 -9.98 -1.74
CA ASP A 243 -26.51 -10.54 -0.39
C ASP A 243 -25.72 -11.84 -0.43
N GLU A 244 -25.38 -12.40 0.73
CA GLU A 244 -24.65 -13.66 0.79
C GLU A 244 -25.36 -14.83 0.10
N ALA A 245 -26.69 -14.89 0.11
CA ALA A 245 -27.44 -15.96 -0.51
C ALA A 245 -27.28 -15.91 -2.04
N THR A 246 -27.47 -14.73 -2.63
CA THR A 246 -27.29 -14.47 -4.06
C THR A 246 -25.85 -14.77 -4.50
N LEU A 247 -24.87 -14.34 -3.70
CA LEU A 247 -23.45 -14.61 -3.97
C LEU A 247 -23.11 -16.11 -3.91
N LYS A 248 -23.69 -16.87 -2.97
CA LYS A 248 -23.54 -18.34 -2.89
C LYS A 248 -24.15 -19.04 -4.11
N LEU A 249 -25.25 -18.53 -4.67
CA LEU A 249 -25.82 -19.05 -5.92
C LEU A 249 -24.87 -18.85 -7.10
N LEU A 250 -24.21 -17.69 -7.21
CA LEU A 250 -23.19 -17.44 -8.24
C LEU A 250 -21.98 -18.37 -8.11
N ALA A 251 -21.51 -18.61 -6.89
CA ALA A 251 -20.43 -19.57 -6.65
C ALA A 251 -20.85 -20.99 -7.05
N LEU A 252 -22.06 -21.40 -6.67
CA LEU A 252 -22.61 -22.72 -7.03
C LEU A 252 -22.72 -22.90 -8.56
N LEU A 253 -23.15 -21.87 -9.28
CA LEU A 253 -23.19 -21.84 -10.74
C LEU A 253 -21.81 -22.11 -11.36
N VAL A 254 -20.76 -21.46 -10.87
CA VAL A 254 -19.40 -21.63 -11.39
C VAL A 254 -18.81 -22.99 -11.04
N ASP A 255 -19.04 -23.46 -9.82
CA ASP A 255 -18.47 -24.71 -9.32
C ASP A 255 -19.13 -25.96 -9.92
N ARG A 256 -20.45 -25.91 -10.15
CA ARG A 256 -21.26 -27.09 -10.51
C ARG A 256 -22.09 -26.93 -11.78
N GLY A 257 -22.03 -25.78 -12.43
CA GLY A 257 -22.80 -25.49 -13.65
C GLY A 257 -24.27 -25.20 -13.38
N ARG A 258 -24.97 -24.72 -14.42
CA ARG A 258 -26.37 -24.28 -14.37
C ARG A 258 -27.35 -25.33 -13.84
N GLU A 259 -27.11 -26.61 -14.11
CA GLU A 259 -27.99 -27.71 -13.68
C GLU A 259 -28.10 -27.84 -12.15
N SER A 260 -27.18 -27.23 -11.41
CA SER A 260 -27.21 -27.18 -9.95
C SER A 260 -28.17 -26.13 -9.38
N LEU A 261 -28.72 -25.24 -10.22
CA LEU A 261 -29.68 -24.22 -9.84
C LEU A 261 -31.12 -24.63 -10.17
N THR A 262 -32.06 -24.23 -9.31
CA THR A 262 -33.49 -24.31 -9.62
C THR A 262 -33.88 -23.29 -10.70
N ALA A 263 -35.06 -23.45 -11.30
CA ALA A 263 -35.61 -22.50 -12.27
C ALA A 263 -35.74 -21.09 -11.65
N ASP A 264 -36.28 -21.00 -10.44
CA ASP A 264 -36.47 -19.74 -9.71
C ASP A 264 -35.13 -19.05 -9.41
N GLN A 265 -34.11 -19.80 -8.98
CA GLN A 265 -32.77 -19.27 -8.74
C GLN A 265 -32.12 -18.78 -10.04
N SER A 266 -32.34 -19.49 -11.15
CA SER A 266 -31.84 -19.08 -12.46
C SER A 266 -32.52 -17.80 -12.93
N GLU A 267 -33.84 -17.70 -12.79
CA GLU A 267 -34.63 -16.51 -13.11
C GLU A 267 -34.21 -15.33 -12.25
N GLN A 268 -33.96 -15.53 -10.95
CA GLN A 268 -33.46 -14.50 -10.06
C GLN A 268 -32.10 -13.95 -10.53
N LEU A 269 -31.12 -14.80 -10.82
CA LEU A 269 -29.79 -14.35 -11.26
C LEU A 269 -29.83 -13.64 -12.64
N GLN A 270 -30.71 -14.08 -13.53
CA GLN A 270 -30.95 -13.41 -14.82
C GLN A 270 -31.65 -12.06 -14.62
N GLY A 271 -32.66 -12.00 -13.77
CA GLY A 271 -33.40 -10.77 -13.45
C GLY A 271 -32.54 -9.72 -12.77
N LEU A 272 -31.53 -10.15 -12.00
CA LEU A 272 -30.51 -9.27 -11.42
C LEU A 272 -29.39 -8.89 -12.40
N GLY A 273 -29.32 -9.50 -13.58
CA GLY A 273 -28.30 -9.22 -14.59
C GLY A 273 -26.94 -9.86 -14.35
N PHE A 274 -26.84 -10.87 -13.48
CA PHE A 274 -25.58 -11.57 -13.17
C PHE A 274 -25.32 -12.80 -14.05
N MET A 275 -26.37 -13.34 -14.67
CA MET A 275 -26.28 -14.54 -15.50
C MET A 275 -26.99 -14.32 -16.84
N GLU A 276 -26.38 -14.81 -17.91
CA GLU A 276 -26.95 -14.84 -19.26
C GLU A 276 -28.02 -15.95 -19.39
N PRO A 277 -28.93 -15.89 -20.39
CA PRO A 277 -29.95 -16.92 -20.61
C PRO A 277 -29.41 -18.33 -20.87
N ASP A 278 -28.18 -18.45 -21.37
CA ASP A 278 -27.50 -19.72 -21.63
C ASP A 278 -26.83 -20.32 -20.36
N GLY A 279 -26.70 -19.53 -19.29
CA GLY A 279 -26.06 -19.93 -18.04
C GLY A 279 -24.63 -19.40 -17.86
N GLY A 280 -24.12 -18.60 -18.79
CA GLY A 280 -22.84 -17.89 -18.61
C GLY A 280 -22.93 -16.75 -17.60
N LEU A 281 -21.80 -16.37 -16.99
CA LEU A 281 -21.72 -15.17 -16.17
C LEU A 281 -21.65 -13.92 -17.05
N THR A 282 -22.36 -12.86 -16.64
CA THR A 282 -22.16 -11.52 -17.19
C THR A 282 -20.93 -10.86 -16.55
N PRO A 283 -20.41 -9.73 -17.09
CA PRO A 283 -19.37 -8.95 -16.42
C PRO A 283 -19.77 -8.45 -15.02
N ALA A 284 -21.08 -8.25 -14.78
CA ALA A 284 -21.61 -7.95 -13.45
C ALA A 284 -21.54 -9.17 -12.54
N GLY A 285 -21.88 -10.36 -13.06
CA GLY A 285 -21.77 -11.63 -12.35
C GLY A 285 -20.33 -11.99 -11.97
N GLU A 286 -19.37 -11.73 -12.85
CA GLU A 286 -17.93 -11.90 -12.55
C GLU A 286 -17.47 -10.98 -11.40
N ALA A 287 -17.89 -9.71 -11.43
CA ALA A 287 -17.57 -8.76 -10.36
C ALA A 287 -18.25 -9.14 -9.03
N ALA A 288 -19.50 -9.62 -9.06
CA ALA A 288 -20.20 -10.14 -7.89
C ALA A 288 -19.51 -11.41 -7.32
N LEU A 289 -19.04 -12.31 -8.18
CA LEU A 289 -18.27 -13.48 -7.75
C LEU A 289 -16.93 -13.08 -7.12
N ARG A 290 -16.26 -12.03 -7.64
CA ARG A 290 -15.08 -11.44 -7.00
C ARG A 290 -15.42 -10.90 -5.60
N ALA A 291 -16.56 -10.24 -5.43
CA ALA A 291 -17.03 -9.80 -4.11
C ALA A 291 -17.23 -10.99 -3.16
N TYR A 292 -17.79 -12.11 -3.64
CA TYR A 292 -17.91 -13.34 -2.86
C TYR A 292 -16.55 -13.88 -2.42
N ALA A 293 -15.58 -13.98 -3.33
CA ALA A 293 -14.23 -14.43 -3.01
C ALA A 293 -13.57 -13.53 -1.94
N LEU A 294 -13.74 -12.21 -2.05
CA LEU A 294 -13.23 -11.24 -1.09
C LEU A 294 -13.89 -11.35 0.28
N LEU A 295 -15.20 -11.64 0.35
CA LEU A 295 -15.89 -11.94 1.61
C LEU A 295 -15.36 -13.21 2.29
N GLN A 296 -14.95 -14.21 1.51
CA GLN A 296 -14.37 -15.44 2.05
C GLN A 296 -12.90 -15.26 2.47
N SER A 297 -12.16 -14.39 1.80
CA SER A 297 -10.73 -14.19 2.05
C SER A 297 -10.45 -13.19 3.19
N GLU A 298 -9.64 -13.59 4.17
CA GLU A 298 -9.12 -12.70 5.22
C GLU A 298 -7.68 -12.24 4.98
N ARG A 299 -7.10 -12.52 3.81
CA ARG A 299 -5.68 -12.26 3.61
C ARG A 299 -5.46 -10.77 3.39
N PRO A 300 -4.71 -10.08 4.28
CA PRO A 300 -4.17 -8.78 3.91
C PRO A 300 -3.28 -9.00 2.68
N VAL A 301 -3.59 -8.31 1.60
CA VAL A 301 -2.79 -8.36 0.38
C VAL A 301 -1.54 -7.53 0.63
N SER A 302 -0.36 -8.12 0.42
CA SER A 302 0.90 -7.38 0.50
C SER A 302 0.87 -6.23 -0.51
N VAL A 303 1.03 -5.00 -0.04
CA VAL A 303 0.98 -3.82 -0.91
C VAL A 303 2.33 -3.62 -1.55
N ARG A 304 2.39 -3.86 -2.86
CA ARG A 304 3.56 -3.49 -3.66
C ARG A 304 3.41 -2.03 -4.11
N THR A 305 4.54 -1.31 -4.14
CA THR A 305 4.60 0.10 -4.56
C THR A 305 5.64 0.27 -5.68
N PHE A 306 5.81 1.50 -6.17
CA PHE A 306 6.75 1.81 -7.24
C PHE A 306 7.32 3.21 -7.03
N ALA A 307 8.61 3.42 -7.28
CA ALA A 307 9.24 4.74 -7.10
C ALA A 307 10.24 5.06 -8.22
N LEU A 308 10.15 6.27 -8.76
CA LEU A 308 11.03 6.83 -9.79
C LEU A 308 11.40 8.27 -9.46
N THR A 309 12.69 8.56 -9.51
CA THR A 309 13.22 9.93 -9.49
C THR A 309 13.11 10.57 -10.88
N GLU A 310 13.18 11.90 -10.94
CA GLU A 310 13.21 12.60 -12.23
C GLU A 310 14.44 12.23 -13.07
N ALA A 311 15.58 11.98 -12.43
CA ALA A 311 16.81 11.58 -13.12
C ALA A 311 16.68 10.20 -13.79
N GLU A 312 16.02 9.25 -13.13
CA GLU A 312 15.72 7.94 -13.72
C GLU A 312 14.76 8.04 -14.90
N VAL A 313 13.72 8.87 -14.80
CA VAL A 313 12.82 9.13 -15.93
C VAL A 313 13.60 9.71 -17.12
N GLU A 314 14.57 10.60 -16.87
CA GLU A 314 15.42 11.15 -17.93
C GLU A 314 16.35 10.11 -18.56
N VAL A 315 16.85 9.14 -17.79
CA VAL A 315 17.57 7.97 -18.35
C VAL A 315 16.64 7.20 -19.29
N LEU A 316 15.40 6.91 -18.88
CA LEU A 316 14.45 6.16 -19.71
C LEU A 316 14.13 6.90 -21.02
N LEU A 317 13.89 8.21 -20.96
CA LEU A 317 13.61 9.03 -22.14
C LEU A 317 14.83 9.15 -23.07
N THR A 318 16.04 9.24 -22.52
CA THR A 318 17.29 9.27 -23.29
C THR A 318 17.49 7.94 -24.03
N LEU A 319 17.27 6.80 -23.36
CA LEU A 319 17.29 5.48 -24.00
C LEU A 319 16.24 5.34 -25.10
N GLN A 320 15.02 5.83 -24.88
CA GLN A 320 13.95 5.81 -25.89
C GLN A 320 14.35 6.60 -27.15
N GLN A 321 14.93 7.78 -26.98
CA GLN A 321 15.40 8.61 -28.09
C GLN A 321 16.55 7.97 -28.86
N LEU A 322 17.53 7.42 -28.14
CA LEU A 322 18.68 6.74 -28.74
C LEU A 322 18.25 5.52 -29.57
N ALA A 323 17.24 4.78 -29.10
CA ALA A 323 16.65 3.67 -29.84
C ALA A 323 15.89 4.12 -31.09
N ALA A 324 15.10 5.20 -30.99
CA ALA A 324 14.31 5.74 -32.11
C ALA A 324 15.16 6.32 -33.25
N ALA A 325 16.36 6.83 -32.94
CA ALA A 325 17.24 7.43 -33.95
C ALA A 325 17.80 6.41 -34.97
N ARG A 326 17.81 5.09 -34.67
CA ARG A 326 18.37 4.04 -35.55
C ARG A 326 17.66 2.67 -35.39
N PRO A 327 16.42 2.49 -35.88
CA PRO A 327 15.66 1.25 -35.68
C PRO A 327 16.22 0.02 -36.43
N ASN A 328 17.04 0.20 -37.48
CA ASN A 328 17.45 -0.88 -38.40
C ASN A 328 18.96 -1.18 -38.44
N MET A 329 19.76 -0.77 -37.44
CA MET A 329 21.18 -1.17 -37.35
C MET A 329 21.42 -2.13 -36.18
N ALA A 330 22.01 -3.29 -36.46
CA ALA A 330 22.65 -4.10 -35.42
C ALA A 330 23.75 -3.25 -34.73
N GLY A 331 23.69 -3.11 -33.40
CA GLY A 331 24.53 -2.17 -32.64
C GLY A 331 23.91 -0.79 -32.37
N SER A 332 22.57 -0.64 -32.46
CA SER A 332 21.86 0.62 -32.18
C SER A 332 21.73 0.96 -30.69
N LEU A 333 21.86 -0.03 -29.80
CA LEU A 333 21.76 0.16 -28.36
C LEU A 333 22.98 0.93 -27.81
N PRO A 334 22.79 1.89 -26.89
CA PRO A 334 23.89 2.64 -26.31
C PRO A 334 24.62 1.83 -25.23
N ASP A 335 25.95 2.01 -25.18
CA ASP A 335 26.77 1.70 -24.01
C ASP A 335 26.66 2.84 -22.97
N LEU A 336 27.27 2.64 -21.80
CA LEU A 336 27.18 3.58 -20.68
C LEU A 336 27.79 4.95 -21.03
N GLU A 337 28.90 4.97 -21.77
CA GLU A 337 29.57 6.21 -22.19
C GLU A 337 28.68 7.04 -23.11
N ARG A 338 28.04 6.40 -24.10
CA ARG A 338 27.12 7.09 -25.01
C ARG A 338 25.88 7.58 -24.28
N LEU A 339 25.31 6.77 -23.38
CA LEU A 339 24.16 7.17 -22.56
C LEU A 339 24.49 8.39 -21.70
N ARG A 340 25.67 8.37 -21.05
CA ARG A 340 26.15 9.47 -20.20
C ARG A 340 26.23 10.78 -20.97
N ARG A 341 26.89 10.78 -22.14
CA ARG A 341 27.07 11.99 -22.93
C ARG A 341 25.73 12.67 -23.27
N GLU A 342 24.74 11.90 -23.73
CA GLU A 342 23.45 12.47 -24.10
C GLU A 342 22.60 12.87 -22.89
N LEU A 343 22.62 12.07 -21.81
CA LEU A 343 21.87 12.37 -20.60
C LEU A 343 22.35 13.67 -19.95
N VAL A 344 23.67 13.84 -19.80
CA VAL A 344 24.27 15.02 -19.17
C VAL A 344 23.90 16.28 -19.94
N GLU A 345 23.99 16.23 -21.27
CA GLU A 345 23.63 17.34 -22.14
C GLU A 345 22.15 17.74 -21.97
N ARG A 346 21.28 16.73 -22.08
CA ARG A 346 19.83 16.88 -22.00
C ARG A 346 19.37 17.44 -20.64
N LEU A 347 19.89 16.88 -19.54
CA LEU A 347 19.59 17.38 -18.19
C LEU A 347 20.06 18.82 -18.02
N ALA A 348 21.29 19.15 -18.44
CA ALA A 348 21.82 20.50 -18.32
C ALA A 348 21.00 21.53 -19.11
N GLU A 349 20.50 21.18 -20.30
CA GLU A 349 19.61 22.05 -21.08
C GLU A 349 18.26 22.23 -20.37
N ARG A 350 17.67 21.16 -19.86
CA ARG A 350 16.38 21.23 -19.16
C ARG A 350 16.45 22.09 -17.90
N TYR A 351 17.49 21.96 -17.09
CA TYR A 351 17.68 22.80 -15.91
C TYR A 351 17.83 24.28 -16.30
N ARG A 352 18.47 24.59 -17.44
CA ARG A 352 18.53 25.95 -17.99
C ARG A 352 17.16 26.45 -18.47
N GLU A 353 16.36 25.62 -19.14
CA GLU A 353 14.99 25.99 -19.53
C GLU A 353 14.08 26.27 -18.33
N ILE A 354 14.24 25.50 -17.25
CA ILE A 354 13.52 25.72 -15.99
C ILE A 354 13.81 27.13 -15.46
N VAL A 355 15.09 27.53 -15.38
CA VAL A 355 15.50 28.90 -15.00
C VAL A 355 14.90 29.95 -15.92
N ALA A 356 14.90 29.71 -17.23
CA ALA A 356 14.36 30.65 -18.21
C ALA A 356 12.83 30.85 -18.10
N ARG A 357 12.07 29.78 -17.81
CA ARG A 357 10.60 29.83 -17.71
C ARG A 357 10.09 30.41 -16.38
N TYR A 358 10.78 30.15 -15.27
CA TYR A 358 10.28 30.50 -13.93
C TYR A 358 11.08 31.63 -13.24
N GLY A 359 12.17 32.12 -13.85
CA GLY A 359 13.01 33.18 -13.29
C GLY A 359 13.60 32.82 -11.92
N ARG A 360 13.77 33.82 -11.03
CA ARG A 360 14.21 33.60 -9.64
C ARG A 360 13.14 32.99 -8.71
N ARG A 361 11.89 32.81 -9.17
CA ARG A 361 10.81 32.17 -8.35
C ARG A 361 10.89 30.63 -8.38
N LEU A 362 12.11 30.11 -8.46
CA LEU A 362 12.45 28.69 -8.53
C LEU A 362 12.85 28.11 -7.17
N GLU A 363 12.45 28.80 -6.10
CA GLU A 363 12.74 28.43 -4.72
C GLU A 363 11.82 27.32 -4.18
N GLU A 364 10.77 26.94 -4.91
CA GLU A 364 9.57 26.35 -4.28
C GLU A 364 9.37 24.83 -4.36
N ARG A 365 10.28 23.97 -4.86
CA ARG A 365 9.89 22.53 -5.03
C ARG A 365 10.83 21.41 -4.56
N SER A 366 12.13 21.62 -4.42
CA SER A 366 13.03 20.60 -3.78
C SER A 366 14.39 21.21 -3.43
N ALA A 367 15.08 20.65 -2.43
CA ALA A 367 16.44 21.06 -2.07
C ALA A 367 17.45 20.62 -3.15
N LEU A 368 17.25 19.44 -3.74
CA LEU A 368 18.10 18.93 -4.81
C LEU A 368 18.09 19.84 -6.04
N LYS A 369 16.92 20.31 -6.50
CA LYS A 369 16.87 21.19 -7.68
C LYS A 369 17.54 22.54 -7.43
N ARG A 370 17.37 23.11 -6.24
CA ARG A 370 18.07 24.35 -5.85
C ARG A 370 19.58 24.15 -5.93
N ARG A 371 20.08 23.08 -5.31
CA ARG A 371 21.50 22.75 -5.33
C ARG A 371 22.04 22.48 -6.74
N ALA A 372 21.24 21.82 -7.58
CA ALA A 372 21.60 21.56 -8.96
C ALA A 372 21.76 22.83 -9.80
N LEU A 373 20.91 23.83 -9.58
CA LEU A 373 21.01 25.11 -10.27
C LEU A 373 22.23 25.92 -9.82
N GLU A 374 22.49 25.97 -8.50
CA GLU A 374 23.70 26.60 -7.95
C GLU A 374 24.97 26.01 -8.59
N LEU A 375 25.08 24.68 -8.58
CA LEU A 375 26.26 23.99 -9.11
C LEU A 375 26.39 24.13 -10.63
N LEU A 376 25.29 24.29 -11.36
CA LEU A 376 25.33 24.49 -12.81
C LEU A 376 25.91 25.86 -13.18
N GLU A 377 25.76 26.87 -12.32
CA GLU A 377 26.38 28.19 -12.48
C GLU A 377 27.85 28.19 -12.02
N GLU A 378 28.17 27.45 -10.95
CA GLU A 378 29.52 27.37 -10.37
C GLU A 378 30.49 26.52 -11.21
N LEU A 379 30.03 25.38 -11.73
CA LEU A 379 30.88 24.39 -12.39
C LEU A 379 30.93 24.60 -13.91
N ARG A 380 32.15 24.61 -14.46
CA ARG A 380 32.36 24.76 -15.92
C ARG A 380 32.10 23.47 -16.70
N SER A 381 32.30 22.32 -16.07
CA SER A 381 32.14 21.01 -16.69
C SER A 381 30.77 20.43 -16.38
N ARG A 382 30.01 20.08 -17.43
CA ARG A 382 28.70 19.43 -17.29
C ARG A 382 28.82 18.03 -16.66
N ASP A 383 29.92 17.33 -16.93
CA ASP A 383 30.20 16.03 -16.32
C ASP A 383 30.47 16.14 -14.82
N GLU A 384 31.23 17.16 -14.39
CA GLU A 384 31.51 17.40 -12.98
C GLU A 384 30.23 17.80 -12.24
N TRP A 385 29.42 18.65 -12.87
CA TRP A 385 28.09 19.01 -12.38
C TRP A 385 27.21 17.78 -12.18
N PHE A 386 27.09 16.91 -13.18
CA PHE A 386 26.27 15.71 -13.06
C PHE A 386 26.76 14.78 -11.93
N ASN A 387 28.06 14.49 -11.88
CA ASN A 387 28.64 13.57 -10.89
C ASN A 387 28.59 14.09 -9.45
N SER A 388 28.40 15.40 -9.26
CA SER A 388 28.25 15.98 -7.93
C SER A 388 26.90 15.67 -7.27
N LEU A 389 25.92 15.22 -8.06
CA LEU A 389 24.52 15.02 -7.64
C LEU A 389 23.97 13.63 -7.97
N TRP A 390 24.44 13.04 -9.07
CA TRP A 390 23.92 11.78 -9.59
C TRP A 390 25.06 10.83 -9.97
N ASN A 391 24.76 9.53 -9.92
CA ASN A 391 25.62 8.47 -10.42
C ASN A 391 24.86 7.67 -11.48
N LEU A 392 25.34 7.68 -12.74
CA LEU A 392 24.64 7.00 -13.82
C LEU A 392 24.54 5.48 -13.63
N GLU A 393 25.58 4.85 -13.08
CA GLU A 393 25.56 3.40 -12.84
C GLU A 393 24.50 3.04 -11.80
N GLU A 394 24.33 3.89 -10.78
CA GLU A 394 23.30 3.75 -9.76
C GLU A 394 21.90 3.91 -10.35
N LEU A 395 21.68 4.96 -11.16
CA LEU A 395 20.40 5.20 -11.83
C LEU A 395 20.03 4.01 -12.74
N VAL A 396 20.98 3.50 -13.51
CA VAL A 396 20.77 2.34 -14.38
C VAL A 396 20.52 1.07 -13.57
N ALA A 397 21.27 0.83 -12.49
CA ALA A 397 21.08 -0.33 -11.63
C ALA A 397 19.73 -0.32 -10.92
N SER A 398 19.25 0.85 -10.46
CA SER A 398 17.92 1.02 -9.88
C SER A 398 16.81 0.75 -10.92
N LEU A 399 16.97 1.25 -12.15
CA LEU A 399 16.04 0.95 -13.26
C LEU A 399 16.07 -0.52 -13.68
N GLU A 400 17.23 -1.19 -13.63
CA GLU A 400 17.36 -2.63 -13.89
C GLU A 400 16.72 -3.45 -12.76
N ALA A 401 16.86 -3.02 -11.49
CA ALA A 401 16.22 -3.66 -10.34
C ALA A 401 14.69 -3.67 -10.42
N LEU A 402 14.11 -2.69 -11.11
CA LEU A 402 12.68 -2.61 -11.41
C LEU A 402 12.33 -3.10 -12.81
N GLU A 403 13.20 -3.86 -13.50
CA GLU A 403 12.97 -4.40 -14.85
C GLU A 403 12.49 -3.34 -15.85
N LEU A 404 12.91 -2.08 -15.72
CA LEU A 404 12.61 -1.00 -16.68
C LEU A 404 13.70 -0.87 -17.76
N VAL A 405 14.94 -1.17 -17.37
CA VAL A 405 16.11 -1.22 -18.25
C VAL A 405 16.72 -2.62 -18.15
N ARG A 406 17.30 -3.09 -19.24
CA ARG A 406 18.05 -4.35 -19.25
C ARG A 406 19.44 -4.14 -19.85
N ALA A 407 20.43 -4.67 -19.16
CA ALA A 407 21.80 -4.79 -19.64
C ALA A 407 21.98 -6.09 -20.45
N GLU A 408 22.47 -5.98 -21.68
CA GLU A 408 22.75 -7.10 -22.58
C GLU A 408 24.21 -7.10 -23.02
N ARG A 409 24.80 -8.29 -23.10
CA ARG A 409 26.17 -8.48 -23.57
C ARG A 409 26.20 -8.47 -25.10
N ASP A 410 27.05 -7.61 -25.66
CA ASP A 410 27.43 -7.61 -27.07
C ASP A 410 28.96 -7.66 -27.20
N GLY A 411 29.48 -8.88 -27.41
CA GLY A 411 30.93 -9.14 -27.42
C GLY A 411 31.58 -8.82 -26.06
N GLU A 412 32.39 -7.76 -26.07
CA GLU A 412 33.11 -7.21 -24.91
C GLU A 412 32.34 -6.09 -24.19
N ARG A 413 31.28 -5.56 -24.81
CA ARG A 413 30.54 -4.40 -24.29
C ARG A 413 29.21 -4.81 -23.67
N THR A 414 28.73 -3.95 -22.78
CA THR A 414 27.38 -4.04 -22.23
C THR A 414 26.54 -2.89 -22.77
N LEU A 415 25.43 -3.26 -23.39
CA LEU A 415 24.48 -2.34 -24.02
C LEU A 415 23.19 -2.30 -23.22
N TYR A 416 22.53 -1.15 -23.22
CA TYR A 416 21.32 -0.93 -22.43
C TYR A 416 20.11 -0.73 -23.33
N ARG A 417 18.98 -1.36 -22.98
CA ARG A 417 17.70 -1.15 -23.65
C ARG A 417 16.54 -1.02 -22.69
N LEU A 418 15.49 -0.35 -23.15
CA LEU A 418 14.20 -0.35 -22.45
C LEU A 418 13.54 -1.73 -22.53
N THR A 419 12.96 -2.15 -21.43
CA THR A 419 12.01 -3.27 -21.40
C THR A 419 10.61 -2.78 -21.82
N PRO A 420 9.63 -3.68 -22.04
CA PRO A 420 8.24 -3.27 -22.24
C PRO A 420 7.67 -2.42 -21.10
N TYR A 421 8.11 -2.65 -19.86
CA TYR A 421 7.72 -1.85 -18.70
C TYR A 421 8.34 -0.45 -18.78
N GLY A 422 9.66 -0.37 -19.05
CA GLY A 422 10.37 0.91 -19.19
C GLY A 422 9.83 1.77 -20.33
N GLN A 423 9.40 1.14 -21.43
CA GLN A 423 8.78 1.86 -22.55
C GLN A 423 7.44 2.51 -22.15
N ARG A 424 6.58 1.81 -21.40
CA ARG A 424 5.30 2.38 -20.92
C ARG A 424 5.51 3.57 -19.99
N VAL A 425 6.52 3.51 -19.11
CA VAL A 425 6.89 4.62 -18.23
C VAL A 425 7.39 5.81 -19.06
N ALA A 426 8.30 5.56 -20.01
CA ALA A 426 8.83 6.61 -20.88
C ALA A 426 7.70 7.30 -21.66
N GLU A 427 6.78 6.55 -22.25
CA GLU A 427 5.60 7.08 -22.97
C GLU A 427 4.66 7.90 -22.07
N GLU A 428 4.41 7.48 -20.83
CA GLU A 428 3.56 8.25 -19.90
C GLU A 428 4.22 9.55 -19.45
N GLN A 429 5.53 9.53 -19.26
CA GLN A 429 6.31 10.69 -18.80
C GLN A 429 6.68 11.66 -19.96
N GLN A 430 6.35 11.31 -21.21
CA GLN A 430 6.52 12.22 -22.35
C GLN A 430 5.66 13.47 -22.15
N GLY A 431 6.33 14.64 -22.05
CA GLY A 431 5.69 15.95 -21.92
C GLY A 431 5.61 16.48 -20.48
N GLN A 432 5.45 15.61 -19.48
CA GLN A 432 5.43 16.00 -18.07
C GLN A 432 6.27 15.06 -17.20
N ILE A 433 7.59 15.28 -17.23
CA ILE A 433 8.53 14.53 -16.41
C ILE A 433 8.40 14.97 -14.95
N ARG A 434 8.11 14.00 -14.10
CA ARG A 434 7.99 14.17 -12.66
C ARG A 434 8.47 12.92 -11.93
N ALA A 435 8.86 13.11 -10.67
CA ALA A 435 9.11 12.00 -9.78
C ALA A 435 7.79 11.30 -9.42
N ILE A 436 7.88 10.00 -9.16
CA ILE A 436 6.78 9.15 -8.69
C ILE A 436 7.25 8.52 -7.39
N SER A 437 6.60 8.81 -6.27
CA SER A 437 6.97 8.25 -4.97
C SER A 437 6.27 6.91 -4.72
N ALA A 438 6.91 6.05 -3.93
CA ALA A 438 6.27 4.82 -3.46
C ALA A 438 5.01 5.14 -2.63
N THR A 439 5.02 6.27 -1.91
CA THR A 439 3.88 6.78 -1.14
C THR A 439 2.66 7.07 -2.02
N ALA A 440 2.84 7.81 -3.11
CA ALA A 440 1.76 8.12 -4.04
C ALA A 440 1.19 6.87 -4.70
N VAL A 441 2.08 5.96 -5.12
CA VAL A 441 1.65 4.70 -5.75
C VAL A 441 0.92 3.82 -4.74
N LYS A 442 1.40 3.75 -3.49
CA LYS A 442 0.75 3.02 -2.40
C LYS A 442 -0.69 3.46 -2.21
N ALA A 443 -0.96 4.76 -2.29
CA ALA A 443 -2.31 5.29 -2.17
C ALA A 443 -3.27 4.63 -3.17
N VAL A 444 -2.83 4.40 -4.41
CA VAL A 444 -3.66 3.90 -5.54
C VAL A 444 -3.47 2.42 -5.89
N SER A 445 -2.43 1.75 -5.37
CA SER A 445 -2.15 0.34 -5.62
C SER A 445 -2.59 -0.57 -4.46
N MET A 446 -2.81 0.00 -3.27
CA MET A 446 -3.24 -0.75 -2.11
C MET A 446 -4.67 -1.26 -2.30
N ALA A 447 -4.84 -2.58 -2.26
CA ALA A 447 -6.14 -3.18 -2.04
C ALA A 447 -6.60 -2.83 -0.62
N LEU A 448 -7.46 -1.81 -0.50
CA LEU A 448 -7.97 -1.38 0.77
C LEU A 448 -8.87 -2.46 1.36
N THR A 449 -8.63 -2.82 2.60
CA THR A 449 -9.43 -3.75 3.40
C THR A 449 -9.82 -3.08 4.70
N ARG A 450 -10.61 -3.76 5.52
CA ARG A 450 -10.93 -3.31 6.89
C ARG A 450 -9.71 -3.16 7.80
N TRP A 451 -8.55 -3.71 7.41
CA TRP A 451 -7.31 -3.74 8.20
C TRP A 451 -6.22 -2.79 7.70
N THR A 452 -6.31 -2.37 6.44
CA THR A 452 -5.28 -1.55 5.80
C THR A 452 -5.79 -0.12 5.68
N GLY A 453 -5.26 0.77 6.52
CA GLY A 453 -5.60 2.19 6.48
C GLY A 453 -4.97 2.91 5.31
N LEU A 454 -5.64 3.96 4.86
CA LEU A 454 -5.10 4.95 3.95
C LEU A 454 -4.58 6.13 4.78
N ALA A 455 -3.39 6.68 4.53
CA ALA A 455 -3.00 7.94 5.17
C ALA A 455 -3.45 9.14 4.33
N THR A 456 -3.90 10.22 4.98
CA THR A 456 -4.26 11.47 4.32
C THR A 456 -3.10 12.01 3.47
N SER A 457 -1.87 11.98 4.02
CA SER A 457 -0.65 12.41 3.33
C SER A 457 -0.36 11.63 2.04
N TRP A 458 -0.72 10.34 1.99
CA TRP A 458 -0.50 9.52 0.80
C TRP A 458 -1.42 9.95 -0.35
N VAL A 459 -2.66 10.30 -0.04
CA VAL A 459 -3.63 10.81 -1.02
C VAL A 459 -3.21 12.16 -1.57
N GLU A 460 -2.75 13.06 -0.69
CA GLU A 460 -2.26 14.38 -1.08
C GLU A 460 -1.07 14.25 -2.02
N ARG A 461 -0.11 13.39 -1.67
CA ARG A 461 1.04 13.08 -2.53
C ARG A 461 0.63 12.50 -3.88
N ALA A 462 -0.34 11.58 -3.90
CA ALA A 462 -0.87 11.02 -5.13
C ALA A 462 -1.57 12.06 -6.02
N ARG A 463 -2.19 13.10 -5.44
CA ARG A 463 -2.75 14.23 -6.19
C ARG A 463 -1.66 15.15 -6.74
N GLU A 464 -0.66 15.48 -5.94
CA GLU A 464 0.50 16.28 -6.36
C GLU A 464 1.22 15.65 -7.57
N GLU A 465 1.38 14.33 -7.54
CA GLU A 465 2.04 13.55 -8.59
C GLU A 465 1.09 13.15 -9.74
N GLY A 466 -0.17 13.61 -9.71
CA GLY A 466 -1.14 13.38 -10.78
C GLY A 466 -1.63 11.93 -10.93
N LEU A 467 -1.44 11.09 -9.91
CA LEU A 467 -1.99 9.73 -9.86
C LEU A 467 -3.48 9.72 -9.48
N VAL A 468 -3.91 10.73 -8.73
CA VAL A 468 -5.31 10.99 -8.37
C VAL A 468 -5.74 12.34 -8.95
N GLY A 469 -6.88 12.37 -9.63
CA GLY A 469 -7.43 13.58 -10.22
C GLY A 469 -8.11 14.49 -9.19
N SER A 470 -8.41 15.74 -9.58
CA SER A 470 -9.11 16.71 -8.71
C SER A 470 -10.49 16.23 -8.24
N GLY A 471 -11.15 15.37 -9.00
CA GLY A 471 -12.42 14.74 -8.63
C GLY A 471 -12.28 13.54 -7.67
N GLY A 472 -11.07 13.12 -7.31
CA GLY A 472 -10.81 11.95 -6.45
C GLY A 472 -10.59 10.63 -7.21
N GLY A 473 -11.00 10.54 -8.47
CA GLY A 473 -10.76 9.33 -9.28
C GLY A 473 -9.28 9.09 -9.62
N VAL A 474 -8.88 7.82 -9.66
CA VAL A 474 -7.54 7.40 -10.12
C VAL A 474 -7.35 7.75 -11.61
N THR A 475 -6.24 8.41 -11.95
CA THR A 475 -5.93 8.84 -13.31
C THR A 475 -5.41 7.68 -14.17
N ARG A 476 -5.16 7.93 -15.47
CA ARG A 476 -4.47 6.95 -16.34
C ARG A 476 -3.07 6.66 -15.83
N ALA A 477 -2.36 7.67 -15.34
CA ALA A 477 -1.04 7.50 -14.73
C ALA A 477 -1.13 6.67 -13.44
N GLY A 478 -2.08 6.99 -12.55
CA GLY A 478 -2.33 6.21 -11.33
C GLY A 478 -2.55 4.73 -11.61
N ARG A 479 -3.40 4.41 -12.61
CA ARG A 479 -3.62 3.02 -13.05
C ARG A 479 -2.36 2.35 -13.61
N LEU A 480 -1.54 3.08 -14.38
CA LEU A 480 -0.28 2.54 -14.90
C LEU A 480 0.69 2.18 -13.78
N TYR A 481 0.92 3.08 -12.82
CA TYR A 481 1.88 2.84 -11.74
C TYR A 481 1.37 1.81 -10.72
N ALA A 482 0.07 1.74 -10.47
CA ALA A 482 -0.53 0.63 -9.72
C ALA A 482 -0.29 -0.72 -10.43
N TRP A 483 -0.51 -0.76 -11.75
CA TRP A 483 -0.23 -1.96 -12.55
C TRP A 483 1.25 -2.34 -12.54
N LEU A 484 2.16 -1.37 -12.66
CA LEU A 484 3.61 -1.61 -12.56
C LEU A 484 4.00 -2.15 -11.18
N ALA A 485 3.45 -1.59 -10.10
CA ALA A 485 3.72 -2.07 -8.75
C ALA A 485 3.37 -3.56 -8.61
N GLU A 486 2.26 -4.00 -9.18
CA GLU A 486 1.83 -5.40 -9.12
C GLU A 486 2.61 -6.31 -10.10
N HIS A 487 2.88 -5.86 -11.32
CA HIS A 487 3.32 -6.72 -12.42
C HIS A 487 4.81 -6.66 -12.71
N CYS A 488 5.52 -5.63 -12.25
CA CYS A 488 6.94 -5.49 -12.54
C CYS A 488 7.77 -6.40 -11.64
N PRO A 489 8.62 -7.27 -12.21
CA PRO A 489 9.60 -8.03 -11.44
C PRO A 489 10.53 -7.10 -10.67
N ARG A 490 11.02 -7.58 -9.52
CA ARG A 490 11.95 -6.84 -8.67
C ARG A 490 13.19 -7.68 -8.40
N GLN A 491 14.34 -7.04 -8.41
CA GLN A 491 15.59 -7.62 -7.92
C GLN A 491 16.12 -6.79 -6.75
N PRO A 492 16.81 -7.42 -5.79
CA PRO A 492 17.51 -6.68 -4.74
C PRO A 492 18.49 -5.66 -5.33
N MET A 493 18.40 -4.43 -4.86
CA MET A 493 19.36 -3.37 -5.12
C MET A 493 19.40 -2.45 -3.91
N LEU A 494 20.61 -2.09 -3.50
CA LEU A 494 20.87 -1.15 -2.43
C LEU A 494 22.05 -0.26 -2.81
N THR A 495 21.83 1.04 -2.74
CA THR A 495 22.92 2.02 -2.61
C THR A 495 23.52 1.95 -1.20
N ARG A 496 24.65 2.63 -0.99
CA ARG A 496 25.23 2.77 0.35
C ARG A 496 24.23 3.40 1.31
N GLU A 497 23.63 4.50 0.89
CA GLU A 497 22.68 5.28 1.67
C GLU A 497 21.45 4.42 2.02
N GLU A 498 20.90 3.66 1.06
CA GLU A 498 19.79 2.73 1.29
C GLU A 498 20.18 1.58 2.23
N ALA A 499 21.39 1.03 2.11
CA ALA A 499 21.87 -0.02 3.01
C ALA A 499 22.06 0.50 4.44
N GLU A 500 22.62 1.70 4.61
CA GLU A 500 22.76 2.35 5.92
C GLU A 500 21.39 2.61 6.55
N VAL A 501 20.42 3.11 5.78
CA VAL A 501 19.04 3.30 6.23
C VAL A 501 18.38 1.96 6.56
N LEU A 502 18.52 0.93 5.73
CA LEU A 502 17.90 -0.37 6.00
C LEU A 502 18.47 -1.03 7.27
N VAL A 503 19.78 -0.94 7.49
CA VAL A 503 20.45 -1.47 8.69
C VAL A 503 20.07 -0.66 9.93
N ASN A 504 20.01 0.67 9.83
CA ASN A 504 19.71 1.59 10.94
C ASN A 504 18.30 2.20 10.82
N LEU A 505 17.32 1.38 10.41
CA LEU A 505 16.00 1.85 10.02
C LEU A 505 15.38 2.75 11.11
N PRO A 506 14.90 3.95 10.75
CA PRO A 506 14.16 4.77 11.68
C PRO A 506 12.85 4.08 12.08
N GLU A 507 12.38 4.39 13.28
CA GLU A 507 11.14 3.80 13.82
C GLU A 507 9.89 4.40 13.16
N THR A 508 9.99 5.64 12.68
CA THR A 508 8.90 6.40 12.05
C THR A 508 9.40 7.16 10.82
N GLU A 509 8.48 7.47 9.91
CA GLU A 509 8.72 8.38 8.80
C GLU A 509 9.20 9.75 9.30
N PRO A 510 10.11 10.41 8.57
CA PRO A 510 10.38 11.82 8.80
C PRO A 510 9.08 12.59 8.54
N GLY A 511 8.48 13.16 9.60
CA GLY A 511 7.15 13.77 9.52
C GLY A 511 7.08 14.90 8.48
N PRO A 512 5.88 15.18 7.90
CA PRO A 512 5.71 16.15 6.81
C PRO A 512 5.88 17.61 7.22
N PHE A 513 6.23 17.92 8.48
CA PHE A 513 6.49 19.29 8.92
C PHE A 513 7.95 19.65 8.79
N VAL A 514 8.36 19.67 7.53
CA VAL A 514 9.35 20.61 7.10
C VAL A 514 8.65 21.35 5.98
N SER A 515 8.13 22.56 6.28
CA SER A 515 7.68 23.51 5.26
C SER A 515 8.62 23.40 4.06
N GLU A 516 8.12 23.43 2.82
CA GLU A 516 8.95 23.24 1.61
C GLU A 516 10.23 24.12 1.59
N TYR A 517 10.25 25.18 2.40
CA TYR A 517 11.37 26.08 2.69
C TYR A 517 12.48 25.56 3.63
N GLN A 518 12.27 24.47 4.38
CA GLN A 518 13.19 23.96 5.41
C GLN A 518 13.74 22.56 5.11
N ALA A 519 13.34 21.90 4.01
CA ALA A 519 13.81 20.55 3.70
C ALA A 519 15.31 20.60 3.43
N SER A 520 16.12 19.96 4.27
CA SER A 520 17.54 19.79 3.99
C SER A 520 17.73 18.74 2.89
N LEU A 521 18.85 18.82 2.17
CA LEU A 521 19.21 17.79 1.19
C LEU A 521 19.32 16.40 1.83
N GLU A 522 19.71 16.33 3.12
CA GLU A 522 19.78 15.09 3.88
C GLU A 522 18.39 14.48 4.12
N THR A 523 17.40 15.29 4.51
CA THR A 523 16.02 14.83 4.69
C THR A 523 15.42 14.37 3.37
N GLU A 524 15.68 15.08 2.26
CA GLU A 524 15.23 14.67 0.93
C GLU A 524 15.87 13.34 0.48
N ARG A 525 17.17 13.15 0.74
CA ARG A 525 17.88 11.89 0.47
C ARG A 525 17.35 10.74 1.30
N LEU A 526 17.08 10.95 2.59
CA LEU A 526 16.47 9.94 3.45
C LEU A 526 15.07 9.55 2.94
N ALA A 527 14.24 10.53 2.57
CA ALA A 527 12.92 10.27 2.01
C ALA A 527 13.00 9.43 0.73
N TRP A 528 13.94 9.75 -0.18
CA TRP A 528 14.15 8.96 -1.40
C TRP A 528 14.67 7.56 -1.12
N ALA A 529 15.60 7.39 -0.18
CA ALA A 529 16.06 6.06 0.23
C ALA A 529 14.90 5.22 0.77
N LEU A 530 14.03 5.80 1.61
CA LEU A 530 12.82 5.12 2.10
C LEU A 530 11.84 4.77 0.96
N ASP A 531 11.61 5.68 0.01
CA ASP A 531 10.78 5.41 -1.18
C ASP A 531 11.33 4.24 -2.01
N LYS A 532 12.66 4.19 -2.20
CA LYS A 532 13.32 3.11 -2.94
C LYS A 532 13.27 1.78 -2.19
N LEU A 533 13.56 1.79 -0.89
CA LEU A 533 13.44 0.60 -0.05
C LEU A 533 12.00 0.04 -0.05
N GLU A 534 10.97 0.89 0.00
CA GLU A 534 9.58 0.42 -0.08
C GLU A 534 9.22 -0.07 -1.50
N ALA A 535 9.66 0.63 -2.55
CA ALA A 535 9.44 0.20 -3.94
C ALA A 535 10.10 -1.15 -4.24
N HIS A 536 11.25 -1.42 -3.63
CA HIS A 536 11.94 -2.71 -3.69
C HIS A 536 11.35 -3.77 -2.75
N GLY A 537 10.33 -3.44 -1.95
CA GLY A 537 9.64 -4.37 -1.05
C GLY A 537 10.44 -4.75 0.20
N LEU A 538 11.39 -3.92 0.62
CA LEU A 538 12.27 -4.18 1.76
C LEU A 538 11.74 -3.60 3.08
N ILE A 539 10.93 -2.56 2.98
CA ILE A 539 10.23 -1.95 4.12
C ILE A 539 8.77 -1.75 3.80
N GLU A 540 7.97 -1.56 4.82
CA GLU A 540 6.59 -1.11 4.72
C GLU A 540 6.39 0.13 5.58
N ARG A 541 5.84 1.18 4.98
CA ARG A 541 5.46 2.40 5.69
C ARG A 541 3.99 2.33 6.08
N LEU A 542 3.70 2.28 7.37
CA LEU A 542 2.33 2.13 7.86
C LEU A 542 1.58 3.46 7.80
N ALA A 543 0.24 3.40 7.74
CA ALA A 543 -0.60 4.60 7.60
C ALA A 543 -0.54 5.55 8.81
N ASP A 544 0.01 5.09 9.94
CA ASP A 544 0.26 5.90 11.12
C ASP A 544 1.66 6.53 11.18
N GLY A 545 2.44 6.37 10.10
CA GLY A 545 3.79 6.89 9.94
C GLY A 545 4.88 6.00 10.54
N GLN A 546 4.58 4.80 11.04
CA GLN A 546 5.64 3.86 11.47
C GLN A 546 6.27 3.15 10.27
N ILE A 547 7.52 2.69 10.43
CA ILE A 547 8.23 1.95 9.39
C ILE A 547 8.65 0.58 9.93
N VAL A 548 8.33 -0.47 9.18
CA VAL A 548 8.68 -1.85 9.53
C VAL A 548 9.49 -2.51 8.42
N ARG A 549 10.40 -3.43 8.75
CA ARG A 549 11.12 -4.24 7.76
C ARG A 549 10.26 -5.41 7.32
N THR A 550 10.18 -5.64 6.02
CA THR A 550 9.64 -6.90 5.48
C THR A 550 10.60 -8.06 5.76
N GLU A 551 10.18 -9.30 5.54
CA GLU A 551 11.06 -10.47 5.67
C GLU A 551 12.29 -10.36 4.74
N ALA A 552 12.08 -9.93 3.49
CA ALA A 552 13.17 -9.65 2.55
C ALA A 552 14.11 -8.54 3.05
N GLY A 553 13.55 -7.47 3.63
CA GLY A 553 14.34 -6.40 4.25
C GLY A 553 15.17 -6.86 5.44
N GLN A 554 14.66 -7.78 6.27
CA GLN A 554 15.41 -8.35 7.39
C GLN A 554 16.58 -9.21 6.91
N LEU A 555 16.37 -10.02 5.86
CA LEU A 555 17.44 -10.81 5.23
C LEU A 555 18.53 -9.92 4.64
N LEU A 556 18.15 -8.89 3.87
CA LEU A 556 19.14 -7.97 3.29
C LEU A 556 19.86 -7.14 4.35
N ALA A 557 19.17 -6.66 5.39
CA ALA A 557 19.81 -5.91 6.49
C ALA A 557 20.93 -6.74 7.16
N ARG A 558 20.71 -8.04 7.37
CA ARG A 558 21.73 -8.95 7.90
C ARG A 558 22.88 -9.15 6.90
N ALA A 559 22.55 -9.42 5.64
CA ALA A 559 23.53 -9.67 4.60
C ALA A 559 24.48 -8.48 4.38
N VAL A 560 23.96 -7.24 4.41
CA VAL A 560 24.75 -6.03 4.10
C VAL A 560 25.38 -5.37 5.32
N SER A 561 25.15 -5.84 6.55
CA SER A 561 25.66 -5.22 7.77
C SER A 561 27.19 -5.03 7.77
N GLY A 562 27.93 -5.98 7.16
CA GLY A 562 29.39 -5.87 6.97
C GLY A 562 29.84 -5.15 5.70
N ALA A 563 28.90 -4.79 4.82
CA ALA A 563 29.15 -4.27 3.47
C ALA A 563 28.72 -2.81 3.29
N THR A 564 28.23 -2.14 4.33
CA THR A 564 27.75 -0.74 4.28
C THR A 564 28.82 0.28 3.84
N LYS A 565 30.11 -0.09 3.85
CA LYS A 565 31.20 0.77 3.34
C LYS A 565 31.30 0.80 1.82
N LEU A 566 30.65 -0.13 1.12
CA LEU A 566 30.63 -0.18 -0.34
C LEU A 566 29.65 0.87 -0.86
N ALA A 567 29.98 1.52 -1.98
CA ALA A 567 29.08 2.49 -2.63
C ALA A 567 27.77 1.83 -3.09
N HIS A 568 27.86 0.60 -3.60
CA HIS A 568 26.72 -0.19 -4.09
C HIS A 568 26.83 -1.62 -3.52
N PRO A 569 26.41 -1.84 -2.27
CA PRO A 569 26.58 -3.12 -1.60
C PRO A 569 25.81 -4.26 -2.26
N ILE A 570 24.67 -3.98 -2.92
CA ILE A 570 23.89 -4.96 -3.66
C ILE A 570 23.45 -4.36 -4.99
N THR A 571 23.67 -5.09 -6.09
CA THR A 571 23.20 -4.71 -7.43
C THR A 571 22.60 -5.92 -8.13
N PRO A 572 21.74 -5.73 -9.16
CA PRO A 572 21.25 -6.81 -10.03
C PRO A 572 22.36 -7.73 -10.57
N ARG A 573 23.54 -7.17 -10.87
CA ARG A 573 24.71 -7.93 -11.35
C ARG A 573 25.28 -8.86 -10.28
N ILE A 574 25.37 -8.39 -9.03
CA ILE A 574 25.77 -9.24 -7.90
C ILE A 574 24.76 -10.39 -7.77
N VAL A 575 23.45 -10.10 -7.80
CA VAL A 575 22.41 -11.14 -7.70
C VAL A 575 22.57 -12.20 -8.79
N ARG A 576 22.73 -11.81 -10.06
CA ARG A 576 22.99 -12.74 -11.19
C ARG A 576 24.23 -13.61 -10.97
N LEU A 577 25.31 -13.04 -10.43
CA LEU A 577 26.52 -13.78 -10.06
C LEU A 577 26.22 -14.84 -8.98
N LEU A 578 25.52 -14.45 -7.91
CA LEU A 578 25.18 -15.35 -6.81
C LEU A 578 24.25 -16.48 -7.28
N GLU A 579 23.27 -16.18 -8.14
CA GLU A 579 22.38 -17.17 -8.76
C GLU A 579 23.16 -18.18 -9.60
N ALA A 580 24.06 -17.70 -10.46
CA ALA A 580 24.92 -18.55 -11.28
C ALA A 580 25.82 -19.47 -10.41
N MET A 581 26.41 -18.92 -9.33
CA MET A 581 27.18 -19.73 -8.37
C MET A 581 26.31 -20.77 -7.67
N ARG A 582 25.07 -20.41 -7.30
CA ARG A 582 24.11 -21.31 -6.64
C ARG A 582 23.68 -22.46 -7.54
N GLN A 583 23.55 -22.21 -8.84
CA GLN A 583 23.16 -23.18 -9.86
C GLN A 583 24.29 -24.17 -10.18
N VAL A 584 25.53 -23.70 -10.26
CA VAL A 584 26.70 -24.53 -10.65
C VAL A 584 27.31 -25.28 -9.47
N GLY A 585 27.26 -24.68 -8.27
CA GLY A 585 27.91 -25.22 -7.09
C GLY A 585 27.07 -26.22 -6.30
N THR A 586 27.71 -26.89 -5.34
CA THR A 586 27.06 -27.87 -4.44
C THR A 586 26.68 -27.22 -3.11
N LEU A 587 25.42 -27.36 -2.67
CA LEU A 587 24.96 -26.85 -1.37
C LEU A 587 25.39 -27.77 -0.22
N TYR A 588 26.03 -27.19 0.78
CA TYR A 588 26.36 -27.83 2.05
C TYR A 588 25.40 -27.33 3.13
N VAL A 589 24.29 -28.06 3.32
CA VAL A 589 23.14 -27.63 4.15
C VAL A 589 23.55 -27.27 5.59
N LYS A 590 24.42 -28.08 6.22
CA LYS A 590 24.87 -27.86 7.60
C LYS A 590 25.69 -26.58 7.78
N GLU A 591 26.37 -26.14 6.74
CA GLU A 591 27.26 -24.96 6.78
C GLU A 591 26.59 -23.71 6.20
N ARG A 592 25.36 -23.82 5.65
CA ARG A 592 24.69 -22.77 4.86
C ARG A 592 25.63 -22.13 3.84
N LYS A 593 26.30 -22.96 3.03
CA LYS A 593 27.26 -22.52 1.99
C LYS A 593 27.12 -23.32 0.71
N VAL A 594 27.48 -22.71 -0.41
CA VAL A 594 27.67 -23.41 -1.69
C VAL A 594 29.16 -23.42 -2.01
N ARG A 595 29.70 -24.54 -2.49
CA ARG A 595 31.10 -24.62 -2.93
C ARG A 595 31.18 -24.93 -4.43
N LEU A 596 32.17 -24.33 -5.07
CA LEU A 596 32.53 -24.49 -6.48
C LEU A 596 33.91 -25.13 -6.60
N GLN A 597 34.14 -25.82 -7.72
CA GLN A 597 35.47 -26.17 -8.19
C GLN A 597 36.05 -25.03 -9.02
N PRO A 598 37.38 -24.82 -9.05
CA PRO A 598 38.00 -23.71 -9.78
C PRO A 598 37.63 -23.63 -11.28
N GLU A 599 37.45 -24.77 -11.93
CA GLU A 599 37.13 -24.86 -13.37
C GLU A 599 35.71 -24.39 -13.68
N GLN A 600 34.82 -24.42 -12.69
CA GLN A 600 33.42 -24.06 -12.83
C GLN A 600 33.20 -22.55 -12.99
N TRP A 601 34.20 -21.71 -12.72
CA TRP A 601 34.10 -20.25 -12.87
C TRP A 601 33.77 -19.81 -14.31
N LYS A 602 34.23 -20.55 -15.32
CA LYS A 602 33.90 -20.28 -16.73
C LYS A 602 32.40 -20.45 -16.99
N GLU A 603 31.78 -21.44 -16.35
CA GLU A 603 30.34 -21.68 -16.48
C GLU A 603 29.53 -20.64 -15.70
N VAL A 604 30.02 -20.23 -14.52
CA VAL A 604 29.42 -19.14 -13.74
C VAL A 604 29.43 -17.83 -14.52
N GLU A 605 30.55 -17.49 -15.18
CA GLU A 605 30.64 -16.30 -16.05
C GLU A 605 29.64 -16.35 -17.21
N ARG A 606 29.53 -17.52 -17.86
CA ARG A 606 28.57 -17.74 -18.94
C ARG A 606 27.12 -17.57 -18.49
N LEU A 607 26.76 -18.14 -17.34
CA LEU A 607 25.40 -18.07 -16.79
C LEU A 607 25.06 -16.70 -16.23
N ALA A 608 26.03 -16.02 -15.60
CA ALA A 608 25.85 -14.65 -15.10
C ALA A 608 25.57 -13.68 -16.25
N GLY A 609 26.09 -13.95 -17.46
CA GLY A 609 25.78 -13.20 -18.68
C GLY A 609 26.30 -11.76 -18.68
N LEU A 610 27.41 -11.52 -17.97
CA LEU A 610 28.12 -10.24 -17.92
C LEU A 610 29.28 -10.23 -18.92
N GLY A 611 29.79 -9.04 -19.27
CA GLY A 611 31.06 -8.92 -19.99
C GLY A 611 32.25 -9.40 -19.13
N PRO A 612 33.38 -9.83 -19.72
CA PRO A 612 34.50 -10.39 -18.95
C PRO A 612 35.06 -9.43 -17.88
N GLN A 613 35.22 -8.14 -18.24
CA GLN A 613 35.70 -7.12 -17.30
C GLN A 613 34.69 -6.90 -16.16
N GLU A 614 33.41 -6.71 -16.50
CA GLU A 614 32.35 -6.50 -15.52
C GLU A 614 32.15 -7.70 -14.60
N PHE A 615 32.36 -8.92 -15.10
CA PHE A 615 32.31 -10.13 -14.28
C PHE A 615 33.42 -10.14 -13.23
N ILE A 616 34.64 -9.76 -13.60
CA ILE A 616 35.78 -9.64 -12.68
C ILE A 616 35.49 -8.58 -11.62
N GLU A 617 35.01 -7.41 -12.01
CA GLU A 617 34.66 -6.31 -11.11
C GLU A 617 33.52 -6.70 -10.16
N THR A 618 32.43 -7.28 -10.69
CA THR A 618 31.28 -7.74 -9.89
C THR A 618 31.71 -8.80 -8.88
N ARG A 619 32.56 -9.76 -9.29
CA ARG A 619 33.11 -10.77 -8.39
C ARG A 619 33.99 -10.15 -7.31
N HIS A 620 34.80 -9.15 -7.65
CA HIS A 620 35.62 -8.44 -6.68
C HIS A 620 34.75 -7.73 -5.62
N VAL A 621 33.75 -6.97 -6.05
CA VAL A 621 32.80 -6.28 -5.14
C VAL A 621 32.04 -7.30 -4.28
N ALA A 622 31.58 -8.41 -4.85
CA ALA A 622 30.89 -9.46 -4.10
C ALA A 622 31.78 -10.13 -3.03
N ARG A 623 33.09 -10.26 -3.27
CA ARG A 623 34.06 -10.70 -2.25
C ARG A 623 34.24 -9.66 -1.15
N MET A 624 34.33 -8.38 -1.52
CA MET A 624 34.46 -7.27 -0.57
C MET A 624 33.23 -7.16 0.34
N GLY A 625 32.03 -7.45 -0.18
CA GLY A 625 30.79 -7.54 0.59
C GLY A 625 30.62 -8.85 1.37
N HIS A 626 31.60 -9.75 1.33
CA HIS A 626 31.58 -11.06 1.99
C HIS A 626 30.45 -12.03 1.56
N TYR A 627 29.73 -11.74 0.48
CA TYR A 627 28.72 -12.65 -0.08
C TYR A 627 29.36 -13.93 -0.63
N ILE A 628 30.60 -13.81 -1.12
CA ILE A 628 31.36 -14.93 -1.68
C ILE A 628 32.78 -14.97 -1.13
N GLY A 629 33.34 -16.18 -1.03
CA GLY A 629 34.77 -16.43 -0.85
C GLY A 629 35.47 -16.66 -2.19
N GLU A 630 36.60 -17.38 -2.18
CA GLU A 630 37.34 -17.66 -3.43
C GLU A 630 36.60 -18.63 -4.36
N VAL A 631 35.97 -19.63 -3.75
CA VAL A 631 35.21 -20.70 -4.41
C VAL A 631 33.93 -21.03 -3.65
N THR A 632 33.45 -20.12 -2.79
CA THR A 632 32.27 -20.36 -1.95
C THR A 632 31.25 -19.24 -2.07
N LEU A 633 29.97 -19.59 -2.04
CA LEU A 633 28.87 -18.69 -1.71
C LEU A 633 28.65 -18.79 -0.20
N ASN A 634 28.72 -17.66 0.51
CA ASN A 634 28.58 -17.59 1.96
C ASN A 634 27.11 -17.42 2.37
N GLU A 635 26.85 -17.47 3.68
CA GLU A 635 25.50 -17.29 4.25
C GLU A 635 24.88 -15.94 3.84
N ALA A 636 25.63 -14.84 3.92
CA ALA A 636 25.16 -13.53 3.45
C ALA A 636 24.75 -13.55 1.97
N GLY A 637 25.50 -14.29 1.12
CA GLY A 637 25.13 -14.47 -0.29
C GLY A 637 23.87 -15.31 -0.48
N LEU A 638 23.62 -16.30 0.39
CA LEU A 638 22.36 -17.06 0.40
C LEU A 638 21.18 -16.21 0.89
N GLU A 639 21.37 -15.35 1.90
CA GLU A 639 20.34 -14.43 2.38
C GLU A 639 19.91 -13.43 1.28
N VAL A 640 20.85 -12.95 0.46
CA VAL A 640 20.53 -12.12 -0.73
C VAL A 640 19.66 -12.88 -1.72
N LEU A 641 19.97 -14.16 -1.99
CA LEU A 641 19.17 -15.00 -2.90
C LEU A 641 17.79 -15.32 -2.33
N GLU A 642 17.70 -15.55 -1.02
CA GLU A 642 16.43 -15.80 -0.33
C GLU A 642 15.54 -14.55 -0.37
N ALA A 643 16.12 -13.37 -0.12
CA ALA A 643 15.42 -12.10 -0.29
C ALA A 643 14.97 -11.91 -1.75
N ALA A 644 15.82 -12.20 -2.75
CA ALA A 644 15.45 -12.12 -4.17
C ALA A 644 14.24 -13.02 -4.49
N ALA A 645 14.21 -14.24 -3.94
CA ALA A 645 13.09 -15.17 -4.14
C ALA A 645 11.79 -14.63 -3.53
N LEU A 646 11.83 -14.05 -2.32
CA LEU A 646 10.66 -13.42 -1.69
C LEU A 646 10.12 -12.25 -2.51
N LEU A 647 10.99 -11.43 -3.10
CA LEU A 647 10.59 -10.32 -3.97
C LEU A 647 9.95 -10.80 -5.28
N GLN A 648 10.30 -11.99 -5.76
CA GLN A 648 9.71 -12.61 -6.95
C GLN A 648 8.38 -13.33 -6.68
N GLN A 649 8.15 -13.82 -5.45
CA GLN A 649 6.91 -14.50 -5.08
C GLN A 649 5.73 -13.52 -5.12
N ARG A 650 4.74 -13.83 -5.96
CA ARG A 650 3.44 -13.14 -5.94
C ARG A 650 2.72 -13.55 -4.65
N SER A 651 2.36 -12.58 -3.82
CA SER A 651 1.55 -12.78 -2.61
C SER A 651 0.12 -13.18 -2.96
#